data_AF-A0A5C7PTP8-F1
#
_entry.id   AF-A0A5C7PTP8-F1
#
_cell.length_a   1.000
_cell.length_b   1.000
_cell.length_c   1.000
_cell.angle_alpha   90.00
_cell.angle_beta   90.00
_cell.angle_gamma   90.00
#
_symmetry.space_group_name_H-M   'P 1'
#
loop_
_entity.id
_entity.type
_entity.pdbx_description
1 polymer ?
#
loop_
_entity_poly.entity_id
_entity_poly.type
_entity_poly.pdbx_seq_one_letter_code
_entity_poly.pdbx_strand_id
1 'polypeptide(L)'
;MLGKLFGFKKKTPAAAAPTPAAAPSDSSTPVDKKTPKHSLQTLANVQSVDELHDIHQLQQLLKNSGQLDKKTNRLLRDRLQTLKTAQQQQQLNHDAQEKICSKLETLAKLQYHPLFDNELAHLVQQWQAITTPDAALIARATAAIARCQQIQTEVTQQKLAEEHAIQQAAAAKAQRAAEIAQQRAEAEAQQALAIAQKNQALAEQKMQREAKKDQSKQQKISSRQHEMQDWQAFAAIPKLEALCVAMEKLCSSTLQPLETAEAVRELQAQWRALKPPHTPEAQALWERFKQAGDTAWEPCAAHYEKERQHRAFNLQQRQAICEALEQFAHTHDWQHADWKAVSRILDKSRQEFHNFHPVERQEEKPIRTRFDAAFASINTQLLEIQTANEARKQQLVNTAKSVAEMHDTDKAIERFLQLQEQWKLIGITRHHEDRKLWQALQDADKTIFDKRRDAQQQQRQAQDNHIAQAKAICERIATLATLPDDELAQSAASFEQLQSEFKGIQGIPEKLQTTIKKQFFAACDAYQQQLRGIAVRQHQKQLDELARRAQLCEQLEKNLDAVTAEQVTANWQQCTLPADWEKAIEQRKQQALAATNQQSTLDTHTNTQRRRELCIAVEVLLDLATPEADRQLRRELQLKKLQQGLGQAPLGGSSAALEQLLIDWHCTGSANTEEQTTLQTRFSAALSQTRKAQ
;
A
#
# COMPACT_ATOMS: atom_id res chain seq x y z
N MET A 1 -9.22 8.55 -53.29
CA MET A 1 -9.94 7.81 -52.22
C MET A 1 -10.38 8.85 -51.19
N LEU A 2 -11.49 9.54 -51.48
CA LEU A 2 -12.82 9.34 -50.86
C LEU A 2 -13.03 10.23 -49.63
N GLY A 3 -13.53 11.45 -49.91
CA GLY A 3 -14.16 12.31 -48.93
C GLY A 3 -15.69 12.28 -49.07
N LYS A 4 -16.36 12.86 -48.06
CA LYS A 4 -17.71 13.46 -48.07
C LYS A 4 -18.83 12.64 -48.69
N LEU A 5 -19.92 12.39 -47.94
CA LEU A 5 -21.28 12.83 -48.30
C LEU A 5 -22.33 12.26 -47.34
N PHE A 6 -23.12 13.19 -46.81
CA PHE A 6 -24.29 13.07 -45.96
C PHE A 6 -25.35 12.06 -46.44
N GLY A 7 -26.18 11.58 -45.51
CA GLY A 7 -27.43 10.90 -45.84
C GLY A 7 -28.38 10.70 -44.66
N PHE A 8 -29.00 11.79 -44.16
CA PHE A 8 -30.22 11.73 -43.34
C PHE A 8 -31.32 10.96 -44.08
N LYS A 9 -32.10 10.10 -43.39
CA LYS A 9 -33.54 9.93 -43.64
C LYS A 9 -34.32 9.59 -42.36
N LYS A 10 -35.47 10.27 -42.26
CA LYS A 10 -36.48 10.35 -41.20
C LYS A 10 -37.27 9.04 -40.97
N LYS A 11 -37.84 8.90 -39.77
CA LYS A 11 -39.26 8.50 -39.60
C LYS A 11 -39.87 9.11 -38.33
N THR A 12 -40.97 9.84 -38.51
CA THR A 12 -41.97 10.33 -37.55
C THR A 12 -43.32 9.65 -37.91
N PRO A 13 -44.46 9.87 -37.23
CA PRO A 13 -44.78 9.88 -35.79
C PRO A 13 -46.12 9.14 -35.47
N ALA A 14 -46.56 9.09 -34.20
CA ALA A 14 -47.98 9.10 -33.75
C ALA A 14 -48.02 9.31 -32.22
N ALA A 15 -48.43 10.50 -31.73
CA ALA A 15 -49.78 10.85 -31.22
C ALA A 15 -50.12 10.11 -29.89
N ALA A 16 -50.51 10.72 -28.78
CA ALA A 16 -51.31 11.94 -28.59
C ALA A 16 -51.11 12.56 -27.18
N ALA A 17 -51.30 13.89 -27.09
CA ALA A 17 -51.80 14.60 -25.90
C ALA A 17 -53.33 14.83 -26.13
N PRO A 18 -54.19 15.21 -25.13
CA PRO A 18 -54.08 16.48 -24.39
C PRO A 18 -54.50 16.47 -22.88
N THR A 19 -54.00 17.48 -22.14
CA THR A 19 -54.58 18.39 -21.10
C THR A 19 -55.85 18.01 -20.27
N PRO A 20 -56.26 18.75 -19.19
CA PRO A 20 -55.63 19.84 -18.42
C PRO A 20 -55.84 19.82 -16.87
N ALA A 21 -55.11 20.71 -16.20
CA ALA A 21 -55.49 21.63 -15.10
C ALA A 21 -56.27 21.20 -13.82
N ALA A 22 -55.80 21.83 -12.73
CA ALA A 22 -56.56 22.53 -11.68
C ALA A 22 -56.51 21.93 -10.25
N ALA A 23 -55.98 22.77 -9.35
CA ALA A 23 -56.10 22.77 -7.89
C ALA A 23 -57.60 22.84 -7.45
N PRO A 24 -58.01 22.69 -6.16
CA PRO A 24 -57.52 23.56 -5.08
C PRO A 24 -57.49 23.01 -3.62
N SER A 25 -56.78 23.82 -2.81
CA SER A 25 -57.14 24.32 -1.47
C SER A 25 -57.07 23.47 -0.19
N ASP A 26 -56.24 24.00 0.72
CA ASP A 26 -56.51 24.37 2.12
C ASP A 26 -57.28 23.42 3.05
N SER A 27 -56.66 23.05 4.17
CA SER A 27 -56.81 23.79 5.44
C SER A 27 -56.47 22.94 6.68
N SER A 28 -55.97 23.65 7.70
CA SER A 28 -56.05 23.37 9.14
C SER A 28 -55.05 22.40 9.81
N THR A 29 -54.15 23.03 10.58
CA THR A 29 -53.53 22.60 11.85
C THR A 29 -54.59 22.46 12.97
N PRO A 30 -54.21 22.19 14.25
CA PRO A 30 -53.56 21.01 14.86
C PRO A 30 -54.38 20.49 16.08
N VAL A 31 -54.15 19.27 16.59
CA VAL A 31 -54.68 18.89 17.92
C VAL A 31 -53.70 18.00 18.69
N ASP A 32 -53.20 18.55 19.80
CA ASP A 32 -52.63 17.83 20.95
C ASP A 32 -53.68 16.93 21.61
N LYS A 33 -53.35 15.66 21.91
CA LYS A 33 -54.00 14.90 22.99
C LYS A 33 -53.01 13.99 23.72
N LYS A 34 -52.87 14.28 25.02
CA LYS A 34 -52.29 13.46 26.09
C LYS A 34 -53.00 12.11 26.28
N THR A 35 -52.29 11.24 27.01
CA THR A 35 -52.70 10.10 27.89
C THR A 35 -52.56 8.69 27.31
N PRO A 36 -52.44 7.61 28.13
CA PRO A 36 -52.14 7.50 29.58
C PRO A 36 -51.07 6.44 29.96
N LYS A 37 -50.62 6.47 31.22
CA LYS A 37 -49.96 5.34 31.91
C LYS A 37 -51.01 4.26 32.22
N HIS A 38 -50.82 3.03 31.74
CA HIS A 38 -51.58 1.85 32.18
C HIS A 38 -50.69 0.79 32.84
N SER A 39 -51.06 0.48 34.06
CA SER A 39 -50.64 -0.63 34.92
C SER A 39 -51.20 -1.96 34.42
N LEU A 40 -50.35 -2.98 34.30
CA LEU A 40 -50.53 -4.45 34.50
C LEU A 40 -51.84 -5.20 34.14
N GLN A 41 -52.87 -4.57 33.58
CA GLN A 41 -54.12 -5.21 33.13
C GLN A 41 -54.16 -5.50 31.62
N THR A 42 -53.13 -5.09 30.87
CA THR A 42 -53.12 -5.21 29.40
C THR A 42 -52.64 -6.56 28.86
N LEU A 43 -52.34 -7.55 29.70
CA LEU A 43 -52.09 -8.91 29.21
C LEU A 43 -53.38 -9.70 28.92
N ALA A 44 -54.55 -9.20 29.35
CA ALA A 44 -55.84 -9.83 29.07
C ALA A 44 -56.45 -9.45 27.70
N ASN A 45 -55.90 -8.43 27.01
CA ASN A 45 -56.44 -7.92 25.75
C ASN A 45 -55.45 -7.92 24.57
N VAL A 46 -54.19 -8.34 24.76
CA VAL A 46 -53.24 -8.47 23.65
C VAL A 46 -53.48 -9.83 22.98
N GLN A 47 -54.23 -9.82 21.87
CA GLN A 47 -54.59 -11.02 21.11
C GLN A 47 -53.38 -11.68 20.42
N SER A 48 -52.23 -11.01 20.32
CA SER A 48 -50.98 -11.61 19.81
C SER A 48 -49.71 -10.90 20.33
N VAL A 49 -48.65 -11.66 20.60
CA VAL A 49 -47.32 -11.13 21.00
C VAL A 49 -46.70 -10.24 19.90
N ASP A 50 -47.18 -10.34 18.67
CA ASP A 50 -46.65 -9.64 17.50
C ASP A 50 -46.98 -8.13 17.48
N GLU A 51 -48.00 -7.69 18.23
CA GLU A 51 -48.40 -6.28 18.31
C GLU A 51 -47.49 -5.43 19.21
N LEU A 52 -46.61 -6.06 19.99
CA LEU A 52 -45.65 -5.37 20.85
C LEU A 52 -44.39 -4.98 20.05
N HIS A 53 -44.18 -3.67 19.91
CA HIS A 53 -43.08 -3.08 19.14
C HIS A 53 -42.06 -2.31 20.00
N ASP A 54 -42.38 -2.06 21.27
CA ASP A 54 -41.51 -1.32 22.19
C ASP A 54 -40.64 -2.28 23.00
N ILE A 55 -39.32 -2.20 22.75
CA ILE A 55 -38.28 -3.01 23.40
C ILE A 55 -38.32 -2.83 24.93
N HIS A 56 -38.61 -1.63 25.43
CA HIS A 56 -38.66 -1.36 26.86
C HIS A 56 -39.90 -1.98 27.52
N GLN A 57 -41.05 -1.95 26.84
CA GLN A 57 -42.27 -2.63 27.29
C GLN A 57 -42.07 -4.15 27.31
N LEU A 58 -41.44 -4.73 26.29
CA LEU A 58 -41.11 -6.16 26.25
C LEU A 58 -40.12 -6.58 27.36
N GLN A 59 -39.12 -5.74 27.67
CA GLN A 59 -38.20 -5.99 28.79
C GLN A 59 -38.91 -5.91 30.16
N GLN A 60 -39.84 -4.98 30.35
CA GLN A 60 -40.64 -4.87 31.57
C GLN A 60 -41.60 -6.06 31.72
N LEU A 61 -42.22 -6.52 30.63
CA LEU A 61 -43.09 -7.70 30.61
C LEU A 61 -42.31 -8.99 30.92
N LEU A 62 -41.07 -9.13 30.42
CA LEU A 62 -40.20 -10.26 30.76
C LEU A 62 -39.77 -10.26 32.25
N LYS A 63 -39.69 -9.08 32.87
CA LYS A 63 -39.31 -8.90 34.28
C LYS A 63 -40.40 -9.39 35.25
N ASN A 64 -41.65 -9.44 34.81
CA ASN A 64 -42.82 -9.92 35.57
C ASN A 64 -43.23 -11.37 35.19
N SER A 65 -42.28 -12.17 34.70
CA SER A 65 -42.49 -13.48 34.04
C SER A 65 -43.09 -14.60 34.91
N GLY A 66 -43.24 -14.41 36.21
CA GLY A 66 -43.74 -15.42 37.15
C GLY A 66 -45.23 -15.80 36.99
N GLN A 67 -46.00 -15.04 36.21
CA GLN A 67 -47.44 -15.28 35.96
C GLN A 67 -47.76 -15.67 34.50
N LEU A 68 -46.74 -15.92 33.66
CA LEU A 68 -46.89 -16.14 32.21
C LEU A 68 -46.47 -17.55 31.79
N ASP A 69 -47.30 -18.21 30.97
CA ASP A 69 -47.01 -19.53 30.40
C ASP A 69 -45.66 -19.60 29.66
N LYS A 70 -44.99 -20.76 29.73
CA LYS A 70 -43.67 -21.01 29.09
C LYS A 70 -43.64 -20.64 27.60
N LYS A 71 -44.73 -20.89 26.87
CA LYS A 71 -44.84 -20.63 25.43
C LYS A 71 -44.88 -19.12 25.13
N THR A 72 -45.62 -18.36 25.92
CA THR A 72 -45.77 -16.90 25.82
C THR A 72 -44.46 -16.19 26.18
N ASN A 73 -43.76 -16.68 27.21
CA ASN A 73 -42.42 -16.18 27.58
C ASN A 73 -41.38 -16.38 26.47
N ARG A 74 -41.43 -17.51 25.76
CA ARG A 74 -40.55 -17.79 24.61
C ARG A 74 -40.85 -16.84 23.44
N LEU A 75 -42.13 -16.66 23.09
CA LEU A 75 -42.56 -15.71 22.05
C LEU A 75 -42.14 -14.27 22.35
N LEU A 76 -42.24 -13.83 23.61
CA LEU A 76 -41.79 -12.49 24.02
C LEU A 76 -40.28 -12.31 23.92
N ARG A 77 -39.48 -13.34 24.27
CA ARG A 77 -38.01 -13.31 24.08
C ARG A 77 -37.63 -13.30 22.62
N ASP A 78 -38.26 -14.15 21.81
CA ASP A 78 -38.01 -14.22 20.37
C ASP A 78 -38.35 -12.85 19.74
N ARG A 79 -39.50 -12.26 20.05
CA ARG A 79 -39.89 -10.91 19.57
C ARG A 79 -38.93 -9.81 20.03
N LEU A 80 -38.52 -9.81 21.31
CA LEU A 80 -37.53 -8.87 21.84
C LEU A 80 -36.19 -9.01 21.12
N GLN A 81 -35.77 -10.24 20.83
CA GLN A 81 -34.55 -10.52 20.10
C GLN A 81 -34.65 -10.05 18.65
N THR A 82 -35.77 -10.31 17.96
CA THR A 82 -36.04 -9.82 16.60
C THR A 82 -36.00 -8.29 16.53
N LEU A 83 -36.64 -7.60 17.47
CA LEU A 83 -36.64 -6.13 17.53
C LEU A 83 -35.26 -5.56 17.87
N LYS A 84 -34.51 -6.18 18.78
CA LYS A 84 -33.12 -5.78 19.06
C LYS A 84 -32.20 -5.97 17.86
N THR A 85 -32.32 -7.10 17.16
CA THR A 85 -31.54 -7.34 15.93
C THR A 85 -31.93 -6.36 14.82
N ALA A 86 -33.23 -6.02 14.68
CA ALA A 86 -33.69 -5.02 13.72
C ALA A 86 -33.18 -3.62 14.08
N GLN A 87 -33.19 -3.23 15.36
CA GLN A 87 -32.65 -1.97 15.85
C GLN A 87 -31.13 -1.89 15.63
N GLN A 88 -30.39 -2.96 15.93
CA GLN A 88 -28.95 -3.03 15.70
C GLN A 88 -28.62 -2.95 14.21
N GLN A 89 -29.41 -3.60 13.34
CA GLN A 89 -29.25 -3.50 11.89
C GLN A 89 -29.55 -2.09 11.38
N GLN A 90 -30.57 -1.42 11.93
CA GLN A 90 -30.85 0.00 11.62
C GLN A 90 -29.71 0.93 12.05
N GLN A 91 -29.12 0.72 13.24
CA GLN A 91 -27.96 1.48 13.70
C GLN A 91 -26.73 1.25 12.80
N LEU A 92 -26.43 -0.01 12.44
CA LEU A 92 -25.33 -0.32 11.52
C LEU A 92 -25.53 0.32 10.15
N ASN A 93 -26.77 0.33 9.64
CA ASN A 93 -27.10 0.99 8.38
C ASN A 93 -26.95 2.52 8.48
N HIS A 94 -27.35 3.12 9.60
CA HIS A 94 -27.17 4.56 9.87
C HIS A 94 -25.68 4.94 9.99
N ASP A 95 -24.89 4.17 10.74
CA ASP A 95 -23.44 4.38 10.87
C ASP A 95 -22.72 4.26 9.52
N ALA A 96 -23.16 3.34 8.65
CA ALA A 96 -22.64 3.21 7.29
C ALA A 96 -22.98 4.44 6.44
N GLN A 97 -24.20 4.97 6.55
CA GLN A 97 -24.63 6.20 5.90
C GLN A 97 -23.81 7.41 6.37
N GLU A 98 -23.60 7.56 7.68
CA GLU A 98 -22.80 8.65 8.28
C GLU A 98 -21.34 8.60 7.81
N LYS A 99 -20.76 7.40 7.66
CA LYS A 99 -19.40 7.22 7.11
C LYS A 99 -19.28 7.66 5.66
N ILE A 100 -20.29 7.43 4.83
CA ILE A 100 -20.28 7.88 3.43
C ILE A 100 -20.47 9.40 3.38
N CYS A 101 -21.39 9.94 4.19
CA CYS A 101 -21.66 11.37 4.27
C CYS A 101 -20.43 12.17 4.75
N SER A 102 -19.75 11.73 5.81
CA SER A 102 -18.53 12.37 6.32
C SER A 102 -17.37 12.34 5.31
N LYS A 103 -17.24 11.28 4.52
CA LYS A 103 -16.26 11.21 3.42
C LYS A 103 -16.57 12.21 2.30
N LEU A 104 -17.84 12.34 1.90
CA LEU A 104 -18.28 13.35 0.94
C LEU A 104 -18.02 14.78 1.44
N GLU A 105 -18.29 15.06 2.71
CA GLU A 105 -18.01 16.37 3.34
C GLU A 105 -16.51 16.67 3.43
N THR A 106 -15.69 15.65 3.63
CA THR A 106 -14.23 15.79 3.63
C THR A 106 -13.73 16.11 2.23
N LEU A 107 -14.20 15.38 1.21
CA LEU A 107 -13.86 15.62 -0.19
C LEU A 107 -14.28 17.04 -0.64
N ALA A 108 -15.46 17.51 -0.19
CA ALA A 108 -15.96 18.86 -0.47
C ALA A 108 -15.11 20.01 0.12
N LYS A 109 -14.25 19.72 1.10
CA LYS A 109 -13.32 20.70 1.70
C LYS A 109 -11.93 20.69 1.08
N LEU A 110 -11.60 19.65 0.32
CA LEU A 110 -10.29 19.51 -0.33
C LEU A 110 -10.23 20.31 -1.64
N GLN A 111 -9.01 20.66 -2.06
CA GLN A 111 -8.77 21.19 -3.40
C GLN A 111 -8.79 20.06 -4.43
N TYR A 112 -9.09 20.40 -5.69
CA TYR A 112 -9.15 19.41 -6.77
C TYR A 112 -7.79 18.72 -6.97
N HIS A 113 -7.80 17.39 -7.09
CA HIS A 113 -6.63 16.55 -7.28
C HIS A 113 -6.90 15.46 -8.33
N PRO A 114 -5.87 14.75 -8.86
CA PRO A 114 -6.04 13.83 -9.98
C PRO A 114 -7.01 12.66 -9.76
N LEU A 115 -7.28 12.30 -8.51
CA LEU A 115 -8.20 11.22 -8.13
C LEU A 115 -9.58 11.72 -7.72
N PHE A 116 -9.80 13.04 -7.66
CA PHE A 116 -11.00 13.67 -7.10
C PHE A 116 -12.27 13.20 -7.81
N ASP A 117 -12.25 13.12 -9.14
CA ASP A 117 -13.41 12.70 -9.94
C ASP A 117 -13.78 11.23 -9.71
N ASN A 118 -12.78 10.37 -9.58
CA ASN A 118 -12.97 8.94 -9.32
C ASN A 118 -13.49 8.70 -7.90
N GLU A 119 -12.94 9.43 -6.91
CA GLU A 119 -13.37 9.35 -5.51
C GLU A 119 -14.79 9.89 -5.33
N LEU A 120 -15.13 11.01 -5.97
CA LEU A 120 -16.49 11.55 -5.98
C LEU A 120 -17.47 10.57 -6.63
N ALA A 121 -17.15 10.04 -7.82
CA ALA A 121 -18.02 9.09 -8.53
C ALA A 121 -18.29 7.83 -7.68
N HIS A 122 -17.26 7.28 -7.05
CA HIS A 122 -17.37 6.11 -6.20
C HIS A 122 -18.22 6.40 -4.94
N LEU A 123 -18.01 7.52 -4.25
CA LEU A 123 -18.80 7.90 -3.07
C LEU A 123 -20.25 8.22 -3.41
N VAL A 124 -20.52 8.86 -4.55
CA VAL A 124 -21.88 9.11 -5.06
C VAL A 124 -22.58 7.80 -5.40
N GLN A 125 -21.89 6.86 -6.05
CA GLN A 125 -22.43 5.53 -6.35
C GLN A 125 -22.77 4.75 -5.06
N GLN A 126 -21.90 4.80 -4.06
CA GLN A 126 -22.15 4.20 -2.75
C GLN A 126 -23.35 4.84 -2.04
N TRP A 127 -23.52 6.17 -2.15
CA TRP A 127 -24.65 6.89 -1.60
C TRP A 127 -25.98 6.53 -2.29
N GLN A 128 -25.97 6.41 -3.63
CA GLN A 128 -27.14 6.04 -4.43
C GLN A 128 -27.60 4.59 -4.21
N ALA A 129 -26.71 3.70 -3.76
CA ALA A 129 -27.05 2.31 -3.46
C ALA A 129 -27.85 2.12 -2.14
N ILE A 130 -28.04 3.18 -1.36
CA ILE A 130 -28.73 3.14 -0.07
C ILE A 130 -30.24 3.27 -0.27
N THR A 131 -31.01 2.24 0.11
CA THR A 131 -32.45 2.15 -0.15
C THR A 131 -33.33 2.94 0.84
N THR A 132 -32.87 3.12 2.08
CA THR A 132 -33.59 3.88 3.13
C THR A 132 -32.64 4.86 3.84
N PRO A 133 -32.29 5.98 3.20
CA PRO A 133 -31.42 6.99 3.78
C PRO A 133 -32.15 7.87 4.81
N ASP A 134 -31.44 8.24 5.89
CA ASP A 134 -31.94 9.19 6.88
C ASP A 134 -32.09 10.59 6.26
N ALA A 135 -33.24 11.24 6.48
CA ALA A 135 -33.58 12.55 5.94
C ALA A 135 -32.53 13.63 6.29
N ALA A 136 -31.94 13.59 7.49
CA ALA A 136 -30.90 14.54 7.89
C ALA A 136 -29.60 14.34 7.09
N LEU A 137 -29.26 13.09 6.78
CA LEU A 137 -28.04 12.73 6.04
C LEU A 137 -28.19 12.99 4.54
N ILE A 138 -29.41 12.89 4.01
CA ILE A 138 -29.72 13.31 2.62
C ILE A 138 -29.35 14.77 2.40
N ALA A 139 -29.79 15.68 3.27
CA ALA A 139 -29.50 17.10 3.14
C ALA A 139 -27.99 17.41 3.17
N ARG A 140 -27.25 16.75 4.06
CA ARG A 140 -25.78 16.89 4.17
C ARG A 140 -25.05 16.33 2.95
N ALA A 141 -25.38 15.11 2.53
CA ALA A 141 -24.74 14.46 1.39
C ALA A 141 -25.02 15.23 0.08
N THR A 142 -26.26 15.67 -0.13
CA THR A 142 -26.63 16.47 -1.32
C THR A 142 -25.87 17.81 -1.37
N ALA A 143 -25.74 18.51 -0.25
CA ALA A 143 -24.94 19.73 -0.18
C ALA A 143 -23.45 19.48 -0.46
N ALA A 144 -22.88 18.40 0.10
CA ALA A 144 -21.48 18.02 -0.14
C ALA A 144 -21.23 17.65 -1.60
N ILE A 145 -22.12 16.86 -2.22
CA ILE A 145 -22.04 16.48 -3.64
C ILE A 145 -22.13 17.73 -4.53
N ALA A 146 -23.07 18.64 -4.26
CA ALA A 146 -23.22 19.88 -5.01
C ALA A 146 -21.93 20.73 -4.95
N ARG A 147 -21.29 20.82 -3.77
CA ARG A 147 -20.02 21.53 -3.63
C ARG A 147 -18.90 20.86 -4.43
N CYS A 148 -18.81 19.53 -4.41
CA CYS A 148 -17.81 18.79 -5.18
C CYS A 148 -18.01 18.98 -6.70
N GLN A 149 -19.26 18.94 -7.17
CA GLN A 149 -19.59 19.23 -8.57
C GLN A 149 -19.23 20.65 -8.97
N GLN A 150 -19.42 21.62 -8.08
CA GLN A 150 -19.00 23.00 -8.31
C GLN A 150 -17.48 23.10 -8.50
N ILE A 151 -16.69 22.44 -7.65
CA ILE A 151 -15.22 22.38 -7.78
C ILE A 151 -14.81 21.76 -9.13
N GLN A 152 -15.47 20.68 -9.57
CA GLN A 152 -15.23 20.10 -10.90
C GLN A 152 -15.50 21.11 -12.01
N THR A 153 -16.64 21.82 -11.96
CA THR A 153 -17.00 22.80 -12.98
C THR A 153 -16.01 23.97 -13.05
N GLU A 154 -15.57 24.49 -11.90
CA GLU A 154 -14.58 25.57 -11.79
C GLU A 154 -13.25 25.15 -12.45
N VAL A 155 -12.77 23.94 -12.18
CA VAL A 155 -11.52 23.42 -12.77
C VAL A 155 -11.65 23.17 -14.27
N THR A 156 -12.77 22.63 -14.75
CA THR A 156 -12.98 22.47 -16.20
C THR A 156 -13.07 23.82 -16.93
N GLN A 157 -13.71 24.83 -16.32
CA GLN A 157 -13.76 26.17 -16.91
C GLN A 157 -12.39 26.84 -16.94
N GLN A 158 -11.56 26.66 -15.90
CA GLN A 158 -10.18 27.14 -15.88
C GLN A 158 -9.34 26.49 -16.98
N LYS A 159 -9.41 25.17 -17.14
CA LYS A 159 -8.70 24.45 -18.21
C LYS A 159 -9.12 24.91 -19.60
N LEU A 160 -10.42 25.08 -19.84
CA LEU A 160 -10.93 25.58 -21.12
C LEU A 160 -10.49 27.03 -21.38
N ALA A 161 -10.48 27.88 -20.35
CA ALA A 161 -10.00 29.26 -20.47
C ALA A 161 -8.50 29.34 -20.78
N GLU A 162 -7.67 28.49 -20.14
CA GLU A 162 -6.24 28.37 -20.44
C GLU A 162 -6.00 27.88 -21.88
N GLU A 163 -6.73 26.85 -22.33
CA GLU A 163 -6.65 26.37 -23.71
C GLU A 163 -7.03 27.46 -24.72
N HIS A 164 -8.13 28.20 -24.47
CA HIS A 164 -8.51 29.33 -25.31
C HIS A 164 -7.46 30.45 -25.31
N ALA A 165 -6.83 30.76 -24.17
CA ALA A 165 -5.77 31.75 -24.09
C ALA A 165 -4.51 31.32 -24.88
N ILE A 166 -4.13 30.04 -24.80
CA ILE A 166 -3.03 29.47 -25.59
C ILE A 166 -3.34 29.53 -27.08
N GLN A 167 -4.57 29.18 -27.48
CA GLN A 167 -5.00 29.26 -28.88
C GLN A 167 -5.00 30.70 -29.42
N GLN A 168 -5.46 31.67 -28.62
CA GLN A 168 -5.43 33.09 -28.99
C GLN A 168 -3.99 33.61 -29.12
N ALA A 169 -3.09 33.24 -28.20
CA ALA A 169 -1.68 33.61 -28.28
C ALA A 169 -0.98 33.00 -29.51
N ALA A 170 -1.30 31.73 -29.85
CA ALA A 170 -0.80 31.08 -31.05
C ALA A 170 -1.32 31.75 -32.33
N ALA A 171 -2.60 32.12 -32.38
CA ALA A 171 -3.20 32.84 -33.50
C ALA A 171 -2.56 34.23 -33.69
N ALA A 172 -2.35 34.98 -32.60
CA ALA A 172 -1.67 36.28 -32.65
C ALA A 172 -0.22 36.15 -33.15
N LYS A 173 0.50 35.12 -32.71
CA LYS A 173 1.87 34.83 -33.20
C LYS A 173 1.88 34.47 -34.69
N ALA A 174 0.89 33.71 -35.17
CA ALA A 174 0.75 33.36 -36.58
C ALA A 174 0.42 34.59 -37.45
N GLN A 175 -0.48 35.48 -36.99
CA GLN A 175 -0.80 36.73 -37.67
C GLN A 175 0.45 37.62 -37.80
N ARG A 176 1.20 37.82 -36.72
CA ARG A 176 2.43 38.62 -36.74
C ARG A 176 3.50 38.03 -37.66
N ALA A 177 3.61 36.70 -37.72
CA ALA A 177 4.51 36.03 -38.66
C ALA A 177 4.09 36.23 -40.13
N ALA A 178 2.78 36.20 -40.41
CA ALA A 178 2.24 36.47 -41.74
C ALA A 178 2.47 37.93 -42.17
N GLU A 179 2.25 38.91 -41.28
CA GLU A 179 2.54 40.32 -41.53
C GLU A 179 4.03 40.55 -41.84
N ILE A 180 4.94 39.95 -41.06
CA ILE A 180 6.39 40.05 -41.32
C ILE A 180 6.76 39.39 -42.66
N ALA A 181 6.15 38.26 -43.01
CA ALA A 181 6.38 37.61 -44.30
C ALA A 181 5.89 38.47 -45.47
N GLN A 182 4.72 39.11 -45.34
CA GLN A 182 4.20 40.04 -46.33
C GLN A 182 5.09 41.27 -46.50
N GLN A 183 5.53 41.89 -45.39
CA GLN A 183 6.45 43.04 -45.43
C GLN A 183 7.80 42.69 -46.09
N ARG A 184 8.32 41.48 -45.86
CA ARG A 184 9.55 41.00 -46.53
C ARG A 184 9.33 40.81 -48.03
N ALA A 185 8.22 40.18 -48.42
CA ALA A 185 7.90 39.98 -49.84
C ALA A 185 7.70 41.32 -50.58
N GLU A 186 7.04 42.30 -49.94
CA GLU A 186 6.89 43.65 -50.49
C GLU A 186 8.24 44.38 -50.61
N ALA A 187 9.12 44.26 -49.61
CA ALA A 187 10.46 44.85 -49.65
C ALA A 187 11.35 44.22 -50.74
N GLU A 188 11.32 42.89 -50.89
CA GLU A 188 12.04 42.18 -51.94
C GLU A 188 11.52 42.55 -53.34
N ALA A 189 10.20 42.68 -53.51
CA ALA A 189 9.59 43.13 -54.76
C ALA A 189 9.99 44.59 -55.12
N GLN A 190 10.01 45.49 -54.14
CA GLN A 190 10.46 46.88 -54.34
C GLN A 190 11.95 46.95 -54.70
N GLN A 191 12.79 46.13 -54.06
CA GLN A 191 14.21 46.07 -54.36
C GLN A 191 14.46 45.50 -55.77
N ALA A 192 13.73 44.46 -56.18
CA ALA A 192 13.79 43.91 -57.53
C ALA A 192 13.34 44.93 -58.60
N LEU A 193 12.28 45.69 -58.33
CA LEU A 193 11.81 46.77 -59.22
C LEU A 193 12.86 47.88 -59.36
N ALA A 194 13.49 48.30 -58.28
CA ALA A 194 14.53 49.33 -58.30
C ALA A 194 15.78 48.89 -59.09
N ILE A 195 16.17 47.62 -58.97
CA ILE A 195 17.28 47.04 -59.76
C ILE A 195 16.91 46.98 -61.25
N ALA A 196 15.67 46.56 -61.57
CA ALA A 196 15.18 46.51 -62.95
C ALA A 196 15.14 47.90 -63.60
N GLN A 197 14.61 48.91 -62.90
CA GLN A 197 14.58 50.30 -63.37
C GLN A 197 15.99 50.90 -63.56
N LYS A 198 16.92 50.60 -62.64
CA LYS A 198 18.32 51.03 -62.75
C LYS A 198 19.02 50.38 -63.94
N ASN A 199 18.76 49.11 -64.22
CA ASN A 199 19.32 48.39 -65.37
C ASN A 199 18.73 48.88 -66.70
N GLN A 200 17.43 49.21 -66.73
CA GLN A 200 16.78 49.80 -67.91
C GLN A 200 17.31 51.21 -68.20
N ALA A 201 17.48 52.05 -67.18
CA ALA A 201 18.12 53.36 -67.31
C ALA A 201 19.59 53.26 -67.78
N LEU A 202 20.33 52.24 -67.33
CA LEU A 202 21.72 52.00 -67.78
C LEU A 202 21.80 51.54 -69.25
N ALA A 203 20.82 50.74 -69.70
CA ALA A 203 20.71 50.26 -71.08
C ALA A 203 20.32 51.39 -72.05
N GLU A 204 19.37 52.24 -71.68
CA GLU A 204 18.97 53.42 -72.44
C GLU A 204 20.12 54.45 -72.53
N GLN A 205 20.91 54.61 -71.46
CA GLN A 205 22.06 55.52 -71.41
C GLN A 205 23.27 55.00 -72.22
N LYS A 206 23.41 53.69 -72.43
CA LYS A 206 24.43 53.08 -73.31
C LYS A 206 24.07 53.20 -74.79
N MET A 207 22.81 52.91 -75.16
CA MET A 207 22.31 53.03 -76.54
C MET A 207 22.38 54.47 -77.08
N GLN A 208 22.14 55.49 -76.25
CA GLN A 208 22.28 56.89 -76.65
C GLN A 208 23.75 57.38 -76.73
N ARG A 209 24.70 56.69 -76.08
CA ARG A 209 26.13 57.03 -76.07
C ARG A 209 26.92 56.42 -77.23
N GLU A 210 26.45 55.31 -77.79
CA GLU A 210 27.11 54.59 -78.89
C GLU A 210 26.71 55.15 -80.27
N ALA A 211 25.51 55.72 -80.44
CA ALA A 211 25.07 56.31 -81.71
C ALA A 211 25.61 57.73 -82.05
N LYS A 212 26.36 58.38 -81.14
CA LYS A 212 26.90 59.76 -81.31
C LYS A 212 28.43 59.83 -81.35
N LYS A 213 29.13 58.70 -81.42
CA LYS A 213 30.58 58.63 -81.14
C LYS A 213 31.49 58.43 -82.36
N ASP A 214 30.96 58.10 -83.53
CA ASP A 214 31.78 57.49 -84.60
C ASP A 214 32.13 58.35 -85.82
N GLN A 215 31.69 59.61 -85.96
CA GLN A 215 31.90 60.31 -87.24
C GLN A 215 32.64 61.66 -87.23
N SER A 216 33.02 62.22 -86.08
CA SER A 216 33.74 63.53 -86.05
C SER A 216 34.87 63.63 -85.03
N LYS A 217 35.17 62.54 -84.31
CA LYS A 217 36.21 62.47 -83.28
C LYS A 217 37.57 61.97 -83.79
N GLN A 218 37.62 61.29 -84.94
CA GLN A 218 38.86 60.67 -85.43
C GLN A 218 39.91 61.66 -85.97
N GLN A 219 39.56 62.89 -86.33
CA GLN A 219 40.53 63.84 -86.93
C GLN A 219 41.02 64.97 -86.00
N LYS A 220 40.45 65.14 -84.80
CA LYS A 220 40.91 66.12 -83.79
C LYS A 220 41.47 65.51 -82.51
N ILE A 221 41.38 64.17 -82.36
CA ILE A 221 41.89 63.46 -81.18
C ILE A 221 43.36 63.05 -81.34
N SER A 222 43.88 62.87 -82.57
CA SER A 222 45.27 62.42 -82.77
C SER A 222 46.33 63.46 -82.35
N SER A 223 46.08 64.75 -82.49
CA SER A 223 47.04 65.81 -82.10
C SER A 223 46.96 66.19 -80.61
N ARG A 224 45.78 66.08 -79.97
CA ARG A 224 45.64 66.19 -78.50
C ARG A 224 46.01 64.89 -77.77
N GLN A 225 46.08 63.76 -78.46
CA GLN A 225 46.51 62.47 -77.89
C GLN A 225 47.99 62.47 -77.53
N HIS A 226 48.86 63.10 -78.33
CA HIS A 226 50.30 63.19 -78.00
C HIS A 226 50.56 64.06 -76.76
N GLU A 227 49.99 65.27 -76.68
CA GLU A 227 50.15 66.13 -75.48
C GLU A 227 49.52 65.51 -74.21
N MET A 228 48.40 64.79 -74.32
CA MET A 228 47.74 64.15 -73.17
C MET A 228 48.40 62.83 -72.75
N GLN A 229 49.10 62.15 -73.67
CA GLN A 229 49.95 60.98 -73.38
C GLN A 229 51.22 61.40 -72.60
N ASP A 230 51.81 62.54 -72.92
CA ASP A 230 52.99 63.06 -72.21
C ASP A 230 52.68 63.50 -70.77
N TRP A 231 51.53 64.14 -70.53
CA TRP A 231 51.06 64.44 -69.16
C TRP A 231 50.64 63.19 -68.38
N GLN A 232 50.11 62.16 -69.05
CA GLN A 232 49.83 60.86 -68.43
C GLN A 232 51.12 60.13 -68.02
N ALA A 233 52.18 60.18 -68.83
CA ALA A 233 53.47 59.61 -68.47
C ALA A 233 54.08 60.31 -67.24
N PHE A 234 54.09 61.65 -67.22
CA PHE A 234 54.66 62.43 -66.10
C PHE A 234 53.97 62.16 -64.75
N ALA A 235 52.63 62.01 -64.72
CA ALA A 235 51.89 61.79 -63.48
C ALA A 235 51.77 60.30 -63.07
N ALA A 236 51.91 59.37 -64.02
CA ALA A 236 51.77 57.93 -63.78
C ALA A 236 53.08 57.27 -63.33
N ILE A 237 54.23 57.66 -63.89
CA ILE A 237 55.53 57.01 -63.60
C ILE A 237 55.87 57.02 -62.10
N PRO A 238 55.78 58.14 -61.35
CA PRO A 238 56.06 58.15 -59.91
C PRO A 238 55.09 57.26 -59.10
N LYS A 239 53.85 57.11 -59.56
CA LYS A 239 52.85 56.26 -58.90
C LYS A 239 53.10 54.77 -59.18
N LEU A 240 53.58 54.43 -60.38
CA LEU A 240 53.98 53.06 -60.74
C LEU A 240 55.24 52.66 -59.96
N GLU A 241 56.20 53.56 -59.77
CA GLU A 241 57.35 53.35 -58.90
C GLU A 241 56.93 53.10 -57.44
N ALA A 242 55.99 53.89 -56.91
CA ALA A 242 55.45 53.69 -55.57
C ALA A 242 54.76 52.32 -55.41
N LEU A 243 54.04 51.84 -56.44
CA LEU A 243 53.46 50.49 -56.45
C LEU A 243 54.53 49.38 -56.52
N CYS A 244 55.64 49.60 -57.24
CA CYS A 244 56.78 48.67 -57.23
C CYS A 244 57.36 48.54 -55.82
N VAL A 245 57.62 49.67 -55.15
CA VAL A 245 58.15 49.68 -53.76
C VAL A 245 57.17 49.03 -52.78
N ALA A 246 55.86 49.29 -52.94
CA ALA A 246 54.83 48.66 -52.11
C ALA A 246 54.78 47.14 -52.31
N MET A 247 54.92 46.66 -53.55
CA MET A 247 54.97 45.23 -53.88
C MET A 247 56.26 44.57 -53.38
N GLU A 248 57.40 45.23 -53.51
CA GLU A 248 58.70 44.76 -52.97
C GLU A 248 58.67 44.64 -51.45
N LYS A 249 57.99 45.58 -50.75
CA LYS A 249 57.81 45.51 -49.30
C LYS A 249 57.03 44.27 -48.85
N LEU A 250 56.13 43.75 -49.69
CA LEU A 250 55.41 42.50 -49.41
C LEU A 250 56.34 41.28 -49.50
N CYS A 251 57.39 41.31 -50.33
CA CYS A 251 58.36 40.22 -50.46
C CYS A 251 59.12 39.93 -49.17
N SER A 252 59.33 40.95 -48.32
CA SER A 252 59.99 40.84 -47.01
C SER A 252 59.01 40.95 -45.83
N SER A 253 57.70 40.91 -46.08
CA SER A 253 56.69 41.05 -45.02
C SER A 253 56.48 39.73 -44.27
N THR A 254 56.13 39.82 -42.98
CA THR A 254 55.80 38.67 -42.13
C THR A 254 54.30 38.38 -42.07
N LEU A 255 53.53 38.85 -43.06
CA LEU A 255 52.08 38.72 -43.12
C LEU A 255 51.66 37.26 -43.41
N GLN A 256 50.44 36.88 -43.01
CA GLN A 256 49.94 35.53 -43.25
C GLN A 256 49.62 35.31 -44.74
N PRO A 257 49.72 34.07 -45.28
CA PRO A 257 49.54 33.77 -46.71
C PRO A 257 48.21 34.25 -47.34
N LEU A 258 47.15 34.37 -46.55
CA LEU A 258 45.84 34.88 -47.01
C LEU A 258 45.84 36.41 -47.12
N GLU A 259 46.43 37.10 -46.15
CA GLU A 259 46.53 38.56 -46.11
C GLU A 259 47.50 39.08 -47.19
N THR A 260 48.61 38.36 -47.41
CA THR A 260 49.52 38.63 -48.53
C THR A 260 48.84 38.45 -49.88
N ALA A 261 47.98 37.44 -50.03
CA ALA A 261 47.22 37.21 -51.25
C ALA A 261 46.22 38.34 -51.56
N GLU A 262 45.53 38.86 -50.54
CA GLU A 262 44.63 40.01 -50.67
C GLU A 262 45.38 41.30 -51.02
N ALA A 263 46.48 41.58 -50.31
CA ALA A 263 47.32 42.75 -50.56
C ALA A 263 47.93 42.74 -51.98
N VAL A 264 48.41 41.57 -52.46
CA VAL A 264 48.91 41.42 -53.84
C VAL A 264 47.78 41.67 -54.85
N ARG A 265 46.57 41.15 -54.64
CA ARG A 265 45.42 41.39 -55.52
C ARG A 265 45.02 42.86 -55.55
N GLU A 266 45.04 43.53 -54.41
CA GLU A 266 44.73 44.96 -54.29
C GLU A 266 45.75 45.81 -55.07
N LEU A 267 47.06 45.58 -54.87
CA LEU A 267 48.10 46.28 -55.61
C LEU A 267 48.02 46.00 -57.12
N GLN A 268 47.70 44.77 -57.54
CA GLN A 268 47.45 44.45 -58.95
C GLN A 268 46.21 45.16 -59.50
N ALA A 269 45.15 45.34 -58.70
CA ALA A 269 43.97 46.09 -59.09
C ALA A 269 44.29 47.59 -59.22
N GLN A 270 45.07 48.15 -58.28
CA GLN A 270 45.55 49.54 -58.33
C GLN A 270 46.44 49.77 -59.57
N TRP A 271 47.34 48.83 -59.89
CA TRP A 271 48.14 48.86 -61.12
C TRP A 271 47.26 48.88 -62.39
N ARG A 272 46.25 48.00 -62.47
CA ARG A 272 45.30 47.98 -63.61
C ARG A 272 44.47 49.27 -63.71
N ALA A 273 44.11 49.86 -62.57
CA ALA A 273 43.32 51.09 -62.52
C ALA A 273 44.10 52.32 -63.04
N LEU A 274 45.43 52.36 -62.83
CA LEU A 274 46.29 53.45 -63.30
C LEU A 274 46.50 53.49 -64.82
N LYS A 275 46.20 52.38 -65.54
CA LYS A 275 46.36 52.25 -67.00
C LYS A 275 47.74 52.76 -67.47
N PRO A 276 48.82 52.04 -67.15
CA PRO A 276 50.18 52.49 -67.43
C PRO A 276 50.38 52.80 -68.92
N PRO A 277 51.12 53.88 -69.27
CA PRO A 277 51.42 54.22 -70.65
C PRO A 277 52.33 53.16 -71.29
N HIS A 278 52.26 53.00 -72.62
CA HIS A 278 53.11 52.06 -73.37
C HIS A 278 54.50 52.65 -73.67
N THR A 279 55.19 53.15 -72.65
CA THR A 279 56.57 53.65 -72.74
C THR A 279 57.57 52.57 -72.29
N PRO A 280 58.82 52.59 -72.79
CA PRO A 280 59.85 51.63 -72.36
C PRO A 280 60.11 51.69 -70.84
N GLU A 281 60.03 52.88 -70.24
CA GLU A 281 60.17 53.06 -68.78
C GLU A 281 59.03 52.40 -67.99
N ALA A 282 57.78 52.56 -68.43
CA ALA A 282 56.63 51.90 -67.79
C ALA A 282 56.63 50.38 -68.00
N GLN A 283 57.19 49.89 -69.10
CA GLN A 283 57.41 48.45 -69.34
C GLN A 283 58.47 47.89 -68.38
N ALA A 284 59.59 48.60 -68.16
CA ALA A 284 60.59 48.21 -67.17
C ALA A 284 60.00 48.19 -65.74
N LEU A 285 59.17 49.18 -65.38
CA LEU A 285 58.46 49.18 -64.10
C LEU A 285 57.44 48.04 -63.98
N TRP A 286 56.78 47.65 -65.08
CA TRP A 286 55.90 46.48 -65.10
C TRP A 286 56.65 45.18 -64.83
N GLU A 287 57.81 44.99 -65.47
CA GLU A 287 58.65 43.80 -65.22
C GLU A 287 59.10 43.75 -63.75
N ARG A 288 59.52 44.89 -63.18
CA ARG A 288 59.89 45.02 -61.77
C ARG A 288 58.70 44.73 -60.83
N PHE A 289 57.54 45.32 -61.09
CA PHE A 289 56.31 45.09 -60.32
C PHE A 289 55.84 43.63 -60.39
N LYS A 290 55.90 43.03 -61.59
CA LYS A 290 55.54 41.64 -61.81
C LYS A 290 56.48 40.70 -61.07
N GLN A 291 57.80 40.90 -61.17
CA GLN A 291 58.79 40.08 -60.47
C GLN A 291 58.61 40.14 -58.95
N ALA A 292 58.39 41.34 -58.40
CA ALA A 292 58.08 41.51 -56.98
C ALA A 292 56.73 40.84 -56.61
N GLY A 293 55.72 40.95 -57.48
CA GLY A 293 54.42 40.30 -57.28
C GLY A 293 54.48 38.77 -57.32
N ASP A 294 55.28 38.21 -58.23
CA ASP A 294 55.51 36.76 -58.34
C ASP A 294 56.23 36.26 -57.06
N THR A 295 57.27 36.97 -56.61
CA THR A 295 58.02 36.65 -55.38
C THR A 295 57.13 36.74 -54.13
N ALA A 296 56.30 37.79 -54.01
CA ALA A 296 55.36 37.95 -52.90
C ALA A 296 54.23 36.91 -52.91
N TRP A 297 53.91 36.32 -54.06
CA TRP A 297 52.87 35.29 -54.20
C TRP A 297 53.38 33.87 -53.90
N GLU A 298 54.69 33.59 -53.94
CA GLU A 298 55.25 32.26 -53.68
C GLU A 298 54.77 31.62 -52.36
N PRO A 299 54.71 32.34 -51.21
CA PRO A 299 54.18 31.78 -49.96
C PRO A 299 52.68 31.47 -50.03
N CYS A 300 51.91 32.30 -50.73
CA CYS A 300 50.47 32.09 -50.97
C CYS A 300 50.25 30.84 -51.84
N ALA A 301 51.03 30.70 -52.92
CA ALA A 301 51.01 29.55 -53.80
C ALA A 301 51.34 28.27 -53.03
N ALA A 302 52.39 28.29 -52.20
CA ALA A 302 52.76 27.16 -51.36
C ALA A 302 51.66 26.79 -50.33
N HIS A 303 50.96 27.77 -49.76
CA HIS A 303 49.83 27.54 -48.85
C HIS A 303 48.65 26.85 -49.57
N TYR A 304 48.21 27.40 -50.71
CA TYR A 304 47.12 26.81 -51.49
C TYR A 304 47.49 25.44 -52.08
N GLU A 305 48.77 25.22 -52.41
CA GLU A 305 49.28 23.92 -52.82
C GLU A 305 49.14 22.89 -51.70
N LYS A 306 49.53 23.24 -50.47
CA LYS A 306 49.34 22.36 -49.29
C LYS A 306 47.86 22.07 -49.05
N GLU A 307 46.98 23.07 -49.10
CA GLU A 307 45.54 22.84 -48.97
C GLU A 307 45.00 21.93 -50.06
N ARG A 308 45.45 22.10 -51.31
CA ARG A 308 45.07 21.23 -52.43
C ARG A 308 45.53 19.79 -52.19
N GLN A 309 46.76 19.61 -51.72
CA GLN A 309 47.30 18.29 -51.35
C GLN A 309 46.50 17.65 -50.21
N HIS A 310 46.12 18.42 -49.18
CA HIS A 310 45.25 17.93 -48.10
C HIS A 310 43.87 17.52 -48.61
N ARG A 311 43.22 18.32 -49.47
CA ARG A 311 41.93 17.97 -50.10
C ARG A 311 42.05 16.72 -50.98
N ALA A 312 43.14 16.59 -51.74
CA ALA A 312 43.40 15.42 -52.57
C ALA A 312 43.64 14.15 -51.74
N PHE A 313 44.40 14.26 -50.64
CA PHE A 313 44.56 13.15 -49.68
C PHE A 313 43.22 12.73 -49.07
N ASN A 314 42.41 13.69 -48.61
CA ASN A 314 41.08 13.41 -48.06
C ASN A 314 40.17 12.73 -49.09
N LEU A 315 40.21 13.14 -50.36
CA LEU A 315 39.49 12.48 -51.44
C LEU A 315 39.92 11.02 -51.59
N GLN A 316 41.24 10.77 -51.62
CA GLN A 316 41.81 9.43 -51.73
C GLN A 316 41.35 8.52 -50.57
N GLN A 317 41.34 9.04 -49.34
CA GLN A 317 40.87 8.29 -48.18
C GLN A 317 39.37 7.98 -48.28
N ARG A 318 38.54 8.93 -48.71
CA ARG A 318 37.11 8.68 -48.95
C ARG A 318 36.87 7.65 -50.06
N GLN A 319 37.68 7.67 -51.13
CA GLN A 319 37.63 6.66 -52.19
C GLN A 319 37.96 5.28 -51.66
N ALA A 320 39.04 5.15 -50.86
CA ALA A 320 39.42 3.89 -50.23
C ALA A 320 38.33 3.35 -49.30
N ILE A 321 37.63 4.21 -48.55
CA ILE A 321 36.50 3.81 -47.70
C ILE A 321 35.34 3.26 -48.55
N CYS A 322 34.98 3.94 -49.65
CA CYS A 322 33.94 3.47 -50.55
C CYS A 322 34.29 2.11 -51.17
N GLU A 323 35.54 1.95 -51.65
CA GLU A 323 36.02 0.69 -52.22
C GLU A 323 35.99 -0.46 -51.21
N ALA A 324 36.43 -0.20 -49.98
CA ALA A 324 36.39 -1.20 -48.91
C ALA A 324 34.95 -1.62 -48.57
N LEU A 325 34.01 -0.67 -48.50
CA LEU A 325 32.59 -0.97 -48.25
C LEU A 325 31.96 -1.75 -49.41
N GLU A 326 32.22 -1.36 -50.65
CA GLU A 326 31.71 -2.05 -51.84
C GLU A 326 32.24 -3.49 -51.91
N GLN A 327 33.54 -3.68 -51.68
CA GLN A 327 34.16 -5.00 -51.66
C GLN A 327 33.60 -5.85 -50.51
N PHE A 328 33.44 -5.28 -49.32
CA PHE A 328 32.83 -5.96 -48.18
C PHE A 328 31.40 -6.38 -48.51
N ALA A 329 30.60 -5.51 -49.13
CA ALA A 329 29.22 -5.81 -49.49
C ALA A 329 29.09 -6.99 -50.48
N HIS A 330 30.04 -7.09 -51.42
CA HIS A 330 30.02 -8.12 -52.47
C HIS A 330 30.56 -9.48 -52.01
N THR A 331 31.60 -9.48 -51.18
CA THR A 331 32.34 -10.71 -50.84
C THR A 331 31.91 -11.36 -49.53
N HIS A 332 31.21 -10.63 -48.66
CA HIS A 332 30.84 -11.14 -47.34
C HIS A 332 29.70 -12.16 -47.39
N ASP A 333 29.82 -13.25 -46.61
CA ASP A 333 28.75 -14.23 -46.44
C ASP A 333 27.69 -13.71 -45.46
N TRP A 334 26.56 -13.26 -46.00
CA TRP A 334 25.43 -12.76 -45.22
C TRP A 334 24.70 -13.85 -44.43
N GLN A 335 24.89 -15.14 -44.73
CA GLN A 335 24.20 -16.23 -44.01
C GLN A 335 24.82 -16.49 -42.63
N HIS A 336 26.14 -16.34 -42.50
CA HIS A 336 26.89 -16.59 -41.26
C HIS A 336 27.63 -15.35 -40.76
N ALA A 337 27.16 -14.16 -41.12
CA ALA A 337 27.80 -12.90 -40.76
C ALA A 337 27.83 -12.64 -39.24
N ASP A 338 28.96 -12.11 -38.74
CA ASP A 338 29.01 -11.49 -37.40
C ASP A 338 28.38 -10.09 -37.46
N TRP A 339 27.09 -10.03 -37.20
CA TRP A 339 26.32 -8.78 -37.25
C TRP A 339 26.82 -7.69 -36.30
N LYS A 340 27.52 -8.04 -35.21
CA LYS A 340 28.14 -7.04 -34.33
C LYS A 340 29.36 -6.41 -35.00
N ALA A 341 30.16 -7.20 -35.73
CA ALA A 341 31.26 -6.69 -36.53
C ALA A 341 30.74 -5.82 -37.68
N VAL A 342 29.67 -6.25 -38.39
CA VAL A 342 29.02 -5.46 -39.46
C VAL A 342 28.57 -4.09 -38.95
N SER A 343 27.90 -4.03 -37.80
CA SER A 343 27.49 -2.75 -37.19
C SER A 343 28.68 -1.83 -36.91
N ARG A 344 29.77 -2.36 -36.32
CA ARG A 344 30.98 -1.57 -36.05
C ARG A 344 31.64 -1.04 -37.32
N ILE A 345 31.64 -1.84 -38.40
CA ILE A 345 32.18 -1.43 -39.70
C ILE A 345 31.40 -0.24 -40.23
N LEU A 346 30.06 -0.29 -40.20
CA LEU A 346 29.22 0.82 -40.63
C LEU A 346 29.46 2.10 -39.81
N ASP A 347 29.47 1.98 -38.48
CA ASP A 347 29.70 3.11 -37.58
C ASP A 347 31.06 3.77 -37.82
N LYS A 348 32.11 2.95 -37.91
CA LYS A 348 33.48 3.42 -38.17
C LYS A 348 33.61 4.05 -39.55
N SER A 349 33.03 3.45 -40.59
CA SER A 349 33.10 3.97 -41.95
C SER A 349 32.42 5.32 -42.08
N ARG A 350 31.28 5.52 -41.40
CA ARG A 350 30.62 6.83 -41.32
C ARG A 350 31.50 7.86 -40.62
N GLN A 351 32.12 7.50 -39.49
CA GLN A 351 33.00 8.40 -38.74
C GLN A 351 34.23 8.80 -39.56
N GLU A 352 34.92 7.84 -40.17
CA GLU A 352 36.10 8.09 -40.99
C GLU A 352 35.76 8.92 -42.22
N PHE A 353 34.66 8.61 -42.92
CA PHE A 353 34.20 9.41 -44.06
C PHE A 353 33.94 10.88 -43.68
N HIS A 354 33.33 11.11 -42.51
CA HIS A 354 33.12 12.46 -41.97
C HIS A 354 34.46 13.16 -41.65
N ASN A 355 35.40 12.47 -41.03
CA ASN A 355 36.69 13.03 -40.61
C ASN A 355 37.56 13.50 -41.79
N PHE A 356 37.49 12.85 -42.95
CA PHE A 356 38.22 13.27 -44.15
C PHE A 356 37.52 14.42 -44.90
N HIS A 357 37.33 15.54 -44.21
CA HIS A 357 36.83 16.82 -44.74
C HIS A 357 37.91 17.91 -44.54
N PRO A 358 38.06 18.90 -45.44
CA PRO A 358 37.32 19.15 -46.68
C PRO A 358 37.89 18.41 -47.91
N VAL A 359 37.10 18.37 -48.97
CA VAL A 359 37.42 17.75 -50.28
C VAL A 359 37.16 18.78 -51.39
N GLU A 360 37.66 18.55 -52.60
CA GLU A 360 37.40 19.44 -53.74
C GLU A 360 35.90 19.51 -54.08
N ARG A 361 35.39 20.71 -54.38
CA ARG A 361 33.94 20.97 -54.46
C ARG A 361 33.24 20.13 -55.53
N GLN A 362 33.93 19.87 -56.64
CA GLN A 362 33.41 19.08 -57.75
C GLN A 362 33.28 17.59 -57.39
N GLU A 363 34.10 17.10 -56.46
CA GLU A 363 34.21 15.69 -56.08
C GLU A 363 33.35 15.31 -54.86
N GLU A 364 32.89 16.28 -54.08
CA GLU A 364 32.12 16.03 -52.85
C GLU A 364 30.80 15.28 -53.11
N LYS A 365 30.04 15.70 -54.12
CA LYS A 365 28.77 15.07 -54.47
C LYS A 365 28.94 13.62 -54.97
N PRO A 366 29.78 13.33 -55.99
CA PRO A 366 29.93 11.97 -56.48
C PRO A 366 30.47 11.01 -55.42
N ILE A 367 31.47 11.40 -54.62
CA ILE A 367 32.02 10.51 -53.60
C ILE A 367 31.01 10.22 -52.49
N ARG A 368 30.17 11.20 -52.12
CA ARG A 368 29.09 11.01 -51.15
C ARG A 368 28.00 10.09 -51.67
N THR A 369 27.55 10.25 -52.92
CA THR A 369 26.56 9.35 -53.51
C THR A 369 27.07 7.91 -53.58
N ARG A 370 28.35 7.71 -53.92
CA ARG A 370 29.00 6.39 -53.91
C ARG A 370 29.00 5.77 -52.50
N PHE A 371 29.42 6.55 -51.49
CA PHE A 371 29.40 6.12 -50.10
C PHE A 371 28.00 5.74 -49.63
N ASP A 372 27.00 6.61 -49.86
CA ASP A 372 25.62 6.40 -49.41
C ASP A 372 25.03 5.11 -50.02
N ALA A 373 25.35 4.81 -51.29
CA ALA A 373 24.91 3.58 -51.95
C ALA A 373 25.54 2.31 -51.34
N ALA A 374 26.87 2.30 -51.15
CA ALA A 374 27.58 1.17 -50.53
C ALA A 374 27.19 0.97 -49.06
N PHE A 375 27.00 2.06 -48.32
CA PHE A 375 26.52 2.03 -46.94
C PHE A 375 25.10 1.47 -46.89
N ALA A 376 24.20 1.92 -47.77
CA ALA A 376 22.82 1.46 -47.81
C ALA A 376 22.70 -0.05 -48.10
N SER A 377 23.50 -0.60 -49.02
CA SER A 377 23.44 -2.03 -49.34
C SER A 377 23.77 -2.94 -48.15
N ILE A 378 24.75 -2.55 -47.34
CA ILE A 378 25.12 -3.28 -46.11
C ILE A 378 24.09 -3.03 -45.00
N ASN A 379 23.67 -1.78 -44.83
CA ASN A 379 22.75 -1.39 -43.76
C ASN A 379 21.37 -2.05 -43.91
N THR A 380 20.89 -2.28 -45.15
CA THR A 380 19.64 -3.01 -45.40
C THR A 380 19.70 -4.43 -44.85
N GLN A 381 20.77 -5.17 -45.11
CA GLN A 381 20.96 -6.54 -44.58
C GLN A 381 20.96 -6.57 -43.05
N LEU A 382 21.65 -5.61 -42.42
CA LEU A 382 21.66 -5.48 -40.96
C LEU A 382 20.26 -5.19 -40.41
N LEU A 383 19.50 -4.29 -41.03
CA LEU A 383 18.14 -3.95 -40.61
C LEU A 383 17.16 -5.13 -40.75
N GLU A 384 17.27 -5.92 -41.81
CA GLU A 384 16.44 -7.12 -42.00
C GLU A 384 16.67 -8.14 -40.88
N ILE A 385 17.91 -8.40 -40.50
CA ILE A 385 18.21 -9.31 -39.39
C ILE A 385 17.79 -8.74 -38.04
N GLN A 386 18.00 -7.44 -37.81
CA GLN A 386 17.53 -6.79 -36.59
C GLN A 386 16.01 -6.89 -36.45
N THR A 387 15.25 -6.63 -37.52
CA THR A 387 13.78 -6.72 -37.50
C THR A 387 13.29 -8.16 -37.32
N ALA A 388 13.95 -9.15 -37.95
CA ALA A 388 13.62 -10.56 -37.75
C ALA A 388 13.90 -11.02 -36.31
N ASN A 389 15.02 -10.59 -35.71
CA ASN A 389 15.37 -10.89 -34.32
C ASN A 389 14.43 -10.19 -33.33
N GLU A 390 14.02 -8.96 -33.61
CA GLU A 390 13.01 -8.24 -32.82
C GLU A 390 11.66 -8.97 -32.86
N ALA A 391 11.24 -9.48 -34.01
CA ALA A 391 10.01 -10.28 -34.12
C ALA A 391 10.09 -11.57 -33.28
N ARG A 392 11.24 -12.27 -33.29
CA ARG A 392 11.47 -13.44 -32.42
C ARG A 392 11.43 -13.08 -30.93
N LYS A 393 12.08 -11.99 -30.53
CA LYS A 393 12.03 -11.48 -29.13
C LYS A 393 10.61 -11.08 -28.74
N GLN A 394 9.85 -10.47 -29.65
CA GLN A 394 8.44 -10.14 -29.42
C GLN A 394 7.57 -11.39 -29.22
N GLN A 395 7.83 -12.48 -29.96
CA GLN A 395 7.17 -13.77 -29.73
C GLN A 395 7.49 -14.31 -28.33
N LEU A 396 8.76 -14.28 -27.90
CA LEU A 396 9.15 -14.70 -26.54
C LEU A 396 8.44 -13.87 -25.46
N VAL A 397 8.34 -12.55 -25.65
CA VAL A 397 7.60 -11.66 -24.73
C VAL A 397 6.13 -12.03 -24.67
N ASN A 398 5.50 -12.31 -25.81
CA ASN A 398 4.09 -12.72 -25.84
C ASN A 398 3.89 -14.05 -25.11
N THR A 399 4.77 -15.03 -25.33
CA THR A 399 4.75 -16.30 -24.59
C THR A 399 4.99 -16.08 -23.10
N ALA A 400 5.92 -15.21 -22.72
CA ALA A 400 6.19 -14.88 -21.32
C ALA A 400 4.97 -14.28 -20.62
N LYS A 401 4.22 -13.41 -21.30
CA LYS A 401 2.95 -12.87 -20.79
C LYS A 401 1.92 -13.98 -20.56
N SER A 402 1.77 -14.91 -21.50
CA SER A 402 0.87 -16.06 -21.32
C SER A 402 1.33 -17.00 -20.20
N VAL A 403 2.64 -17.22 -20.05
CA VAL A 403 3.23 -17.98 -18.94
C VAL A 403 2.94 -17.30 -17.60
N ALA A 404 3.00 -15.96 -17.55
CA ALA A 404 2.65 -15.19 -16.36
C ALA A 404 1.18 -15.34 -15.94
N GLU A 405 0.27 -15.70 -16.84
CA GLU A 405 -1.14 -15.95 -16.54
C GLU A 405 -1.41 -17.37 -16.02
N MET A 406 -0.46 -18.30 -16.12
CA MET A 406 -0.63 -19.68 -15.66
C MET A 406 -0.92 -19.76 -14.15
N HIS A 407 -1.79 -20.71 -13.77
CA HIS A 407 -2.14 -20.97 -12.37
C HIS A 407 -0.99 -21.67 -11.61
N ASP A 408 -0.30 -22.60 -12.25
CA ASP A 408 0.82 -23.34 -11.67
C ASP A 408 2.08 -22.49 -11.71
N THR A 409 2.40 -21.83 -10.59
CA THR A 409 3.50 -20.86 -10.51
C THR A 409 4.86 -21.51 -10.69
N ASP A 410 5.07 -22.74 -10.22
CA ASP A 410 6.35 -23.43 -10.34
C ASP A 410 6.64 -23.82 -11.80
N LYS A 411 5.63 -24.35 -12.51
CA LYS A 411 5.75 -24.60 -13.96
C LYS A 411 5.89 -23.32 -14.77
N ALA A 412 5.27 -22.23 -14.32
CA ALA A 412 5.43 -20.93 -14.97
C ALA A 412 6.88 -20.45 -14.88
N ILE A 413 7.53 -20.61 -13.71
CA ILE A 413 8.94 -20.26 -13.51
C ILE A 413 9.85 -21.11 -14.40
N GLU A 414 9.66 -22.43 -14.44
CA GLU A 414 10.47 -23.32 -15.29
C GLU A 414 10.39 -22.90 -16.77
N ARG A 415 9.19 -22.66 -17.28
CA ARG A 415 8.99 -22.19 -18.66
C ARG A 415 9.59 -20.82 -18.90
N PHE A 416 9.48 -19.92 -17.93
CA PHE A 416 10.04 -18.58 -18.06
C PHE A 416 11.58 -18.61 -18.13
N LEU A 417 12.24 -19.47 -17.35
CA LEU A 417 13.70 -19.65 -17.42
C LEU A 417 14.14 -20.16 -18.81
N GLN A 418 13.39 -21.08 -19.41
CA GLN A 418 13.65 -21.52 -20.79
C GLN A 418 13.51 -20.37 -21.81
N LEU A 419 12.51 -19.49 -21.63
CA LEU A 419 12.36 -18.29 -22.48
C LEU A 419 13.55 -17.33 -22.31
N GLN A 420 14.09 -17.19 -21.10
CA GLN A 420 15.30 -16.37 -20.86
C GLN A 420 16.54 -16.96 -21.54
N GLU A 421 16.68 -18.28 -21.59
CA GLU A 421 17.77 -18.93 -22.35
C GLU A 421 17.62 -18.69 -23.86
N GLN A 422 16.40 -18.88 -24.40
CA GLN A 422 16.11 -18.60 -25.79
C GLN A 422 16.36 -17.13 -26.16
N TRP A 423 16.04 -16.20 -25.26
CA TRP A 423 16.32 -14.78 -25.44
C TRP A 423 17.80 -14.48 -25.67
N LYS A 424 18.69 -15.14 -24.90
CA LYS A 424 20.14 -14.95 -24.99
C LYS A 424 20.73 -15.43 -26.32
N LEU A 425 20.06 -16.39 -26.97
CA LEU A 425 20.49 -16.93 -28.26
C LEU A 425 20.11 -16.02 -29.44
N ILE A 426 19.18 -15.09 -29.25
CA ILE A 426 18.78 -14.16 -30.31
C ILE A 426 19.87 -13.09 -30.50
N GLY A 427 20.26 -12.89 -31.75
CA GLY A 427 21.33 -11.98 -32.15
C GLY A 427 21.01 -10.48 -31.99
N ILE A 428 21.73 -9.65 -32.76
CA ILE A 428 21.62 -8.19 -32.66
C ILE A 428 20.21 -7.69 -33.01
N THR A 429 19.79 -6.64 -32.31
CA THR A 429 18.52 -5.93 -32.48
C THR A 429 18.77 -4.44 -32.30
N ARG A 430 17.83 -3.58 -32.71
CA ARG A 430 17.95 -2.14 -32.48
C ARG A 430 17.83 -1.85 -30.99
N HIS A 431 18.72 -1.00 -30.47
CA HIS A 431 18.82 -0.73 -29.03
C HIS A 431 17.51 -0.27 -28.40
N HIS A 432 16.73 0.56 -29.09
CA HIS A 432 15.45 1.05 -28.61
C HIS A 432 14.43 -0.08 -28.44
N GLU A 433 14.25 -0.92 -29.47
CA GLU A 433 13.31 -2.04 -29.43
C GLU A 433 13.75 -3.12 -28.45
N ASP A 434 15.05 -3.43 -28.39
CA ASP A 434 15.60 -4.38 -27.43
C ASP A 434 15.29 -3.98 -25.98
N ARG A 435 15.52 -2.71 -25.64
CA ARG A 435 15.22 -2.18 -24.30
C ARG A 435 13.74 -2.32 -23.96
N LYS A 436 12.86 -1.97 -24.90
CA LYS A 436 11.41 -2.06 -24.73
C LYS A 436 10.94 -3.51 -24.53
N LEU A 437 11.42 -4.43 -25.38
CA LEU A 437 11.07 -5.84 -25.32
C LEU A 437 11.64 -6.50 -24.05
N TRP A 438 12.86 -6.14 -23.66
CA TRP A 438 13.49 -6.60 -22.41
C TRP A 438 12.69 -6.16 -21.20
N GLN A 439 12.26 -4.89 -21.14
CA GLN A 439 11.41 -4.41 -20.06
C GLN A 439 10.08 -5.18 -19.98
N ALA A 440 9.45 -5.45 -21.13
CA ALA A 440 8.24 -6.25 -21.16
C ALA A 440 8.45 -7.71 -20.68
N LEU A 441 9.63 -8.30 -20.96
CA LEU A 441 10.01 -9.61 -20.43
C LEU A 441 10.23 -9.56 -18.91
N GLN A 442 10.89 -8.51 -18.41
CA GLN A 442 11.09 -8.28 -16.97
C GLN A 442 9.78 -8.03 -16.22
N ASP A 443 8.79 -7.39 -16.84
CA ASP A 443 7.50 -7.19 -16.20
C ASP A 443 6.70 -8.51 -16.11
N ALA A 444 6.86 -9.41 -17.09
CA ALA A 444 6.34 -10.78 -16.99
C ALA A 444 7.05 -11.58 -15.88
N ASP A 445 8.38 -11.45 -15.75
CA ASP A 445 9.17 -12.03 -14.65
C ASP A 445 8.63 -11.60 -13.29
N LYS A 446 8.53 -10.27 -13.06
CA LYS A 446 7.98 -9.70 -11.83
C LYS A 446 6.60 -10.27 -11.51
N THR A 447 5.71 -10.34 -12.51
CA THR A 447 4.36 -10.88 -12.32
C THR A 447 4.37 -12.33 -11.82
N ILE A 448 5.24 -13.18 -12.37
CA ILE A 448 5.37 -14.58 -11.95
C ILE A 448 5.91 -14.68 -10.52
N PHE A 449 6.96 -13.94 -10.20
CA PHE A 449 7.60 -13.99 -8.89
C PHE A 449 6.77 -13.32 -7.78
N ASP A 450 6.03 -12.25 -8.10
CA ASP A 450 5.08 -11.62 -7.19
C ASP A 450 3.94 -12.60 -6.84
N LYS A 451 3.38 -13.31 -7.84
CA LYS A 451 2.39 -14.38 -7.58
C LYS A 451 2.92 -15.46 -6.63
N ARG A 452 4.18 -15.89 -6.82
CA ARG A 452 4.82 -16.86 -5.93
C ARG A 452 4.94 -16.32 -4.50
N ARG A 453 5.39 -15.08 -4.37
CA ARG A 453 5.56 -14.43 -3.06
C ARG A 453 4.22 -14.31 -2.34
N ASP A 454 3.18 -13.88 -3.05
CA ASP A 454 1.84 -13.69 -2.49
C ASP A 454 1.24 -15.03 -2.05
N ALA A 455 1.38 -16.09 -2.86
CA ALA A 455 0.95 -17.43 -2.49
C ALA A 455 1.67 -17.95 -1.23
N GLN A 456 2.99 -17.76 -1.13
CA GLN A 456 3.75 -18.13 0.07
C GLN A 456 3.36 -17.30 1.30
N GLN A 457 3.11 -16.01 1.13
CA GLN A 457 2.66 -15.13 2.21
C GLN A 457 1.28 -15.53 2.71
N GLN A 458 0.33 -15.82 1.82
CA GLN A 458 -0.99 -16.32 2.19
C GLN A 458 -0.91 -17.65 2.93
N GLN A 459 -0.07 -18.57 2.48
CA GLN A 459 0.14 -19.85 3.17
C GLN A 459 0.72 -19.65 4.58
N ARG A 460 1.72 -18.77 4.73
CA ARG A 460 2.28 -18.43 6.05
C ARG A 460 1.24 -17.77 6.96
N GLN A 461 0.48 -16.81 6.44
CA GLN A 461 -0.57 -16.14 7.21
C GLN A 461 -1.65 -17.11 7.67
N ALA A 462 -2.04 -18.07 6.82
CA ALA A 462 -2.99 -19.12 7.20
C ALA A 462 -2.42 -20.01 8.33
N GLN A 463 -1.15 -20.41 8.24
CA GLN A 463 -0.47 -21.17 9.30
C GLN A 463 -0.38 -20.37 10.60
N ASP A 464 0.00 -19.10 10.54
CA ASP A 464 0.11 -18.21 11.70
C ASP A 464 -1.27 -17.98 12.36
N ASN A 465 -2.32 -17.82 11.56
CA ASN A 465 -3.69 -17.73 12.06
C ASN A 465 -4.11 -19.01 12.79
N HIS A 466 -3.81 -20.20 12.24
CA HIS A 466 -4.09 -21.47 12.92
C HIS A 466 -3.29 -21.64 14.21
N ILE A 467 -2.02 -21.23 14.23
CA ILE A 467 -1.19 -21.22 15.45
C ILE A 467 -1.78 -20.28 16.51
N ALA A 468 -2.17 -19.06 16.12
CA ALA A 468 -2.76 -18.07 17.01
C ALA A 468 -4.10 -18.56 17.60
N GLN A 469 -4.96 -19.13 16.76
CA GLN A 469 -6.22 -19.74 17.20
C GLN A 469 -5.98 -20.87 18.20
N ALA A 470 -5.01 -21.76 17.92
CA ALA A 470 -4.70 -22.88 18.82
C ALA A 470 -4.17 -22.41 20.19
N LYS A 471 -3.31 -21.38 20.20
CA LYS A 471 -2.82 -20.76 21.44
C LYS A 471 -3.93 -20.06 22.22
N ALA A 472 -4.78 -19.29 21.53
CA ALA A 472 -5.91 -18.61 22.15
C ALA A 472 -6.90 -19.60 22.80
N ILE A 473 -7.11 -20.78 22.21
CA ILE A 473 -7.91 -21.84 22.84
C ILE A 473 -7.24 -22.35 24.12
N CYS A 474 -5.93 -22.58 24.12
CA CYS A 474 -5.20 -23.00 25.32
C CYS A 474 -5.34 -21.96 26.45
N GLU A 475 -5.21 -20.67 26.12
CA GLU A 475 -5.40 -19.57 27.05
C GLU A 475 -6.85 -19.51 27.57
N ARG A 476 -7.85 -19.64 26.71
CA ARG A 476 -9.26 -19.68 27.11
C ARG A 476 -9.54 -20.84 28.07
N ILE A 477 -9.00 -22.04 27.82
CA ILE A 477 -9.12 -23.18 28.74
C ILE A 477 -8.44 -22.86 30.09
N ALA A 478 -7.25 -22.25 30.06
CA ALA A 478 -6.57 -21.84 31.28
C ALA A 478 -7.37 -20.79 32.08
N THR A 479 -8.05 -19.85 31.41
CA THR A 479 -8.95 -18.90 32.10
C THR A 479 -10.15 -19.57 32.74
N LEU A 480 -10.72 -20.61 32.11
CA LEU A 480 -11.80 -21.38 32.73
C LEU A 480 -11.35 -22.00 34.06
N ALA A 481 -10.10 -22.49 34.14
CA ALA A 481 -9.55 -23.07 35.36
C ALA A 481 -9.40 -22.06 36.52
N THR A 482 -9.47 -20.76 36.26
CA THR A 482 -9.38 -19.70 37.29
C THR A 482 -10.72 -19.17 37.77
N LEU A 483 -11.84 -19.68 37.23
CA LEU A 483 -13.18 -19.25 37.63
C LEU A 483 -13.51 -19.63 39.08
N PRO A 484 -14.37 -18.86 39.77
CA PRO A 484 -14.92 -19.25 41.07
C PRO A 484 -15.63 -20.61 40.99
N ASP A 485 -15.68 -21.35 42.11
CA ASP A 485 -16.19 -22.73 42.16
C ASP A 485 -17.59 -22.89 41.52
N ASP A 486 -18.51 -21.95 41.76
CA ASP A 486 -19.89 -22.01 41.22
C ASP A 486 -19.94 -21.84 39.70
N GLU A 487 -19.16 -20.91 39.15
CA GLU A 487 -19.07 -20.67 37.70
C GLU A 487 -18.25 -21.77 37.01
N LEU A 488 -17.20 -22.25 37.67
CA LEU A 488 -16.37 -23.35 37.20
C LEU A 488 -17.21 -24.63 37.03
N ALA A 489 -18.09 -24.95 37.99
CA ALA A 489 -18.99 -26.09 37.89
C ALA A 489 -19.96 -26.02 36.70
N GLN A 490 -20.32 -24.82 36.23
CA GLN A 490 -21.22 -24.59 35.11
C GLN A 490 -20.49 -24.48 33.76
N SER A 491 -19.16 -24.44 33.75
CA SER A 491 -18.34 -24.15 32.57
C SER A 491 -18.09 -25.34 31.62
N ALA A 492 -18.65 -26.53 31.91
CA ALA A 492 -18.38 -27.77 31.18
C ALA A 492 -18.68 -27.66 29.67
N ALA A 493 -19.80 -27.04 29.30
CA ALA A 493 -20.17 -26.84 27.89
C ALA A 493 -19.16 -25.96 27.14
N SER A 494 -18.67 -24.89 27.77
CA SER A 494 -17.63 -24.03 27.21
C SER A 494 -16.31 -24.77 27.02
N PHE A 495 -15.95 -25.65 27.96
CA PHE A 495 -14.76 -26.49 27.85
C PHE A 495 -14.86 -27.49 26.70
N GLU A 496 -15.98 -28.20 26.56
CA GLU A 496 -16.21 -29.14 25.46
C GLU A 496 -16.18 -28.45 24.10
N GLN A 497 -16.77 -27.25 23.99
CA GLN A 497 -16.70 -26.44 22.79
C GLN A 497 -15.25 -26.11 22.43
N LEU A 498 -14.45 -25.63 23.39
CA LEU A 498 -13.03 -25.30 23.16
C LEU A 498 -12.20 -26.50 22.72
N GLN A 499 -12.46 -27.69 23.30
CA GLN A 499 -11.82 -28.92 22.85
C GLN A 499 -12.19 -29.30 21.41
N SER A 500 -13.45 -29.08 21.03
CA SER A 500 -13.90 -29.32 19.65
C SER A 500 -13.27 -28.33 18.66
N GLU A 501 -13.19 -27.05 19.02
CA GLU A 501 -12.54 -25.99 18.23
C GLU A 501 -11.06 -26.36 17.99
N PHE A 502 -10.33 -26.80 19.02
CA PHE A 502 -8.92 -27.19 18.89
C PHE A 502 -8.72 -28.39 17.96
N LYS A 503 -9.57 -29.41 18.04
CA LYS A 503 -9.53 -30.59 17.15
C LYS A 503 -9.80 -30.21 15.69
N GLY A 504 -10.57 -29.16 15.44
CA GLY A 504 -10.87 -28.65 14.11
C GLY A 504 -9.71 -27.90 13.45
N ILE A 505 -8.70 -27.45 14.20
CA ILE A 505 -7.56 -26.70 13.66
C ILE A 505 -6.60 -27.67 12.95
N GLN A 506 -6.43 -27.48 11.64
CA GLN A 506 -5.48 -28.24 10.81
C GLN A 506 -4.39 -27.31 10.23
N GLY A 507 -3.28 -27.87 9.74
CA GLY A 507 -2.24 -27.08 9.05
C GLY A 507 -1.25 -26.33 9.95
N ILE A 508 -1.10 -26.74 11.21
CA ILE A 508 -0.03 -26.25 12.09
C ILE A 508 1.31 -26.93 11.71
N PRO A 509 2.43 -26.19 11.59
CA PRO A 509 3.74 -26.77 11.34
C PRO A 509 4.14 -27.84 12.38
N GLU A 510 4.67 -28.97 11.92
CA GLU A 510 5.00 -30.15 12.74
C GLU A 510 5.90 -29.83 13.96
N LYS A 511 6.87 -28.92 13.75
CA LYS A 511 7.78 -28.44 14.81
C LYS A 511 7.04 -27.78 15.99
N LEU A 512 5.98 -27.01 15.71
CA LEU A 512 5.20 -26.30 16.73
C LEU A 512 4.01 -27.13 17.23
N GLN A 513 3.55 -28.08 16.44
CA GLN A 513 2.41 -28.93 16.77
C GLN A 513 2.62 -29.68 18.09
N THR A 514 3.84 -30.19 18.33
CA THR A 514 4.17 -30.89 19.59
C THR A 514 4.08 -29.97 20.80
N THR A 515 4.59 -28.74 20.70
CA THR A 515 4.57 -27.75 21.78
C THR A 515 3.14 -27.29 22.08
N ILE A 516 2.36 -26.99 21.05
CA ILE A 516 0.97 -26.54 21.20
C ILE A 516 0.09 -27.66 21.78
N LYS A 517 0.27 -28.91 21.35
CA LYS A 517 -0.43 -30.06 21.96
C LYS A 517 -0.10 -30.22 23.44
N LYS A 518 1.17 -30.08 23.84
CA LYS A 518 1.58 -30.11 25.25
C LYS A 518 0.91 -29.01 26.06
N GLN A 519 0.86 -27.77 25.54
CA GLN A 519 0.18 -26.65 26.19
C GLN A 519 -1.33 -26.90 26.33
N PHE A 520 -1.96 -27.44 25.29
CA PHE A 520 -3.37 -27.80 25.31
C PHE A 520 -3.70 -28.84 26.38
N PHE A 521 -2.95 -29.96 26.41
CA PHE A 521 -3.18 -31.00 27.42
C PHE A 521 -2.94 -30.49 28.84
N ALA A 522 -1.88 -29.70 29.06
CA ALA A 522 -1.63 -29.08 30.37
C ALA A 522 -2.78 -28.16 30.81
N ALA A 523 -3.35 -27.36 29.90
CA ALA A 523 -4.51 -26.53 30.21
C ALA A 523 -5.76 -27.36 30.53
N CYS A 524 -6.00 -28.44 29.77
CA CYS A 524 -7.10 -29.38 30.06
C CYS A 524 -6.93 -30.05 31.42
N ASP A 525 -5.73 -30.52 31.75
CA ASP A 525 -5.44 -31.17 33.03
C ASP A 525 -5.64 -30.21 34.20
N ALA A 526 -5.19 -28.95 34.07
CA ALA A 526 -5.39 -27.91 35.08
C ALA A 526 -6.87 -27.62 35.33
N TYR A 527 -7.68 -27.50 34.28
CA TYR A 527 -9.13 -27.32 34.38
C TYR A 527 -9.81 -28.49 35.11
N GLN A 528 -9.48 -29.73 34.72
CA GLN A 528 -10.02 -30.94 35.33
C GLN A 528 -9.61 -31.08 36.81
N GLN A 529 -8.38 -30.69 37.15
CA GLN A 529 -7.91 -30.68 38.54
C GLN A 529 -8.69 -29.68 39.39
N GLN A 530 -8.98 -28.48 38.87
CA GLN A 530 -9.75 -27.47 39.60
C GLN A 530 -11.20 -27.89 39.81
N LEU A 531 -11.83 -28.53 38.82
CA LEU A 531 -13.17 -29.12 38.95
C LEU A 531 -13.24 -30.18 40.05
N ARG A 532 -12.28 -31.13 40.07
CA ARG A 532 -12.21 -32.15 41.13
C ARG A 532 -11.96 -31.55 42.51
N GLY A 533 -11.23 -30.43 42.57
CA GLY A 533 -10.96 -29.69 43.80
C GLY A 533 -12.16 -28.99 44.42
N ILE A 534 -13.25 -28.74 43.66
CA ILE A 534 -14.45 -28.04 44.19
C ILE A 534 -15.03 -28.78 45.39
N ALA A 535 -15.24 -30.09 45.27
CA ALA A 535 -15.83 -30.89 46.35
C ALA A 535 -14.97 -30.86 47.63
N VAL A 536 -13.65 -30.93 47.47
CA VAL A 536 -12.69 -30.85 48.60
C VAL A 536 -12.76 -29.48 49.28
N ARG A 537 -12.76 -28.39 48.50
CA ARG A 537 -12.86 -27.02 49.03
C ARG A 537 -14.20 -26.75 49.70
N GLN A 538 -15.29 -27.24 49.12
CA GLN A 538 -16.63 -27.13 49.69
C GLN A 538 -16.74 -27.88 51.02
N HIS A 539 -16.22 -29.10 51.08
CA HIS A 539 -16.16 -29.89 52.31
C HIS A 539 -15.33 -29.22 53.39
N GLN A 540 -14.18 -28.65 53.05
CA GLN A 540 -13.37 -27.87 53.99
C GLN A 540 -14.12 -26.65 54.54
N LYS A 541 -14.84 -25.90 53.69
CA LYS A 541 -15.69 -24.77 54.14
C LYS A 541 -16.77 -25.23 55.12
N GLN A 542 -17.33 -26.42 54.92
CA GLN A 542 -18.33 -27.00 55.85
C GLN A 542 -17.70 -27.35 57.20
N LEU A 543 -16.49 -27.93 57.22
CA LEU A 543 -15.76 -28.21 58.46
C LEU A 543 -15.42 -26.92 59.23
N ASP A 544 -14.97 -25.87 58.52
CA ASP A 544 -14.65 -24.58 59.12
C ASP A 544 -15.91 -23.91 59.71
N GLU A 545 -17.05 -23.99 59.03
CA GLU A 545 -18.34 -23.50 59.53
C GLU A 545 -18.81 -24.28 60.76
N LEU A 546 -18.65 -25.61 60.78
CA LEU A 546 -18.96 -26.43 61.96
C LEU A 546 -18.10 -26.00 63.16
N ALA A 547 -16.80 -25.80 62.96
CA ALA A 547 -15.89 -25.34 63.99
C ALA A 547 -16.29 -23.96 64.54
N ARG A 548 -16.69 -23.03 63.65
CA ARG A 548 -17.20 -21.70 64.04
C ARG A 548 -18.48 -21.79 64.88
N ARG A 549 -19.46 -22.60 64.45
CA ARG A 549 -20.71 -22.82 65.23
C ARG A 549 -20.42 -23.42 66.60
N ALA A 550 -19.47 -24.37 66.69
CA ALA A 550 -19.05 -24.95 67.95
C ALA A 550 -18.39 -23.92 68.91
N GLN A 551 -17.62 -22.96 68.37
CA GLN A 551 -17.07 -21.85 69.16
C GLN A 551 -18.16 -20.93 69.72
N LEU A 552 -19.21 -20.65 68.94
CA LEU A 552 -20.37 -19.90 69.43
C LEU A 552 -21.09 -20.65 70.56
N CYS A 553 -21.29 -21.96 70.43
CA CYS A 553 -21.84 -22.79 71.51
C CYS A 553 -20.97 -22.73 72.77
N GLU A 554 -19.65 -22.84 72.62
CA GLU A 554 -18.71 -22.77 73.75
C GLU A 554 -18.75 -21.41 74.47
N GLN A 555 -18.89 -20.31 73.73
CA GLN A 555 -19.06 -18.96 74.32
C GLN A 555 -20.34 -18.86 75.15
N LEU A 556 -21.45 -19.42 74.64
CA LEU A 556 -22.73 -19.45 75.36
C LEU A 556 -22.68 -20.37 76.59
N GLU A 557 -22.05 -21.54 76.48
CA GLU A 557 -21.87 -22.47 77.59
C GLU A 557 -21.01 -21.87 78.72
N LYS A 558 -20.07 -20.99 78.37
CA LYS A 558 -19.21 -20.28 79.34
C LYS A 558 -19.93 -19.11 80.01
N ASN A 559 -20.74 -18.38 79.24
CA ASN A 559 -21.48 -17.19 79.69
C ASN A 559 -22.99 -17.44 79.49
N LEU A 560 -23.65 -17.99 80.51
CA LEU A 560 -25.07 -18.31 80.50
C LEU A 560 -25.95 -17.07 80.73
N ASP A 561 -25.80 -16.06 79.89
CA ASP A 561 -26.57 -14.81 79.94
C ASP A 561 -27.36 -14.54 78.65
N ALA A 562 -28.43 -13.75 78.78
CA ALA A 562 -29.36 -13.49 77.67
C ALA A 562 -28.69 -12.75 76.50
N VAL A 563 -27.68 -11.91 76.78
CA VAL A 563 -26.96 -11.15 75.74
C VAL A 563 -26.16 -12.08 74.84
N THR A 564 -25.44 -13.04 75.41
CA THR A 564 -24.70 -14.05 74.64
C THR A 564 -25.64 -14.96 73.84
N ALA A 565 -26.79 -15.32 74.41
CA ALA A 565 -27.81 -16.13 73.72
C ALA A 565 -28.38 -15.46 72.45
N GLU A 566 -28.67 -14.16 72.53
CA GLU A 566 -29.12 -13.37 71.37
C GLU A 566 -28.03 -13.28 70.29
N GLN A 567 -26.77 -13.03 70.67
CA GLN A 567 -25.64 -12.94 69.74
C GLN A 567 -25.37 -14.26 69.01
N VAL A 568 -25.44 -15.39 69.72
CA VAL A 568 -25.27 -16.72 69.11
C VAL A 568 -26.40 -17.02 68.14
N THR A 569 -27.64 -16.67 68.48
CA THR A 569 -28.80 -16.89 67.62
C THR A 569 -28.74 -16.02 66.36
N ALA A 570 -28.33 -14.76 66.48
CA ALA A 570 -28.17 -13.84 65.36
C ALA A 570 -27.05 -14.27 64.39
N ASN A 571 -25.95 -14.82 64.91
CA ASN A 571 -24.78 -15.22 64.11
C ASN A 571 -24.72 -16.72 63.79
N TRP A 572 -25.85 -17.43 63.91
CA TRP A 572 -25.85 -18.89 63.90
C TRP A 572 -25.62 -19.50 62.52
N GLN A 573 -26.26 -18.99 61.46
CA GLN A 573 -26.20 -19.57 60.12
C GLN A 573 -25.52 -18.62 59.12
N GLN A 574 -24.34 -19.02 58.63
CA GLN A 574 -23.61 -18.33 57.56
C GLN A 574 -23.43 -19.19 56.31
N CYS A 575 -23.23 -20.51 56.48
CA CYS A 575 -23.10 -21.48 55.39
C CYS A 575 -23.91 -22.75 55.69
N THR A 576 -24.29 -23.52 54.66
CA THR A 576 -25.03 -24.77 54.83
C THR A 576 -24.10 -25.90 55.27
N LEU A 577 -24.54 -26.67 56.26
CA LEU A 577 -23.84 -27.87 56.73
C LEU A 577 -24.57 -29.14 56.24
N PRO A 578 -23.89 -30.29 56.18
CA PRO A 578 -24.56 -31.57 56.05
C PRO A 578 -25.63 -31.76 57.13
N ALA A 579 -26.76 -32.39 56.77
CA ALA A 579 -27.93 -32.49 57.65
C ALA A 579 -27.62 -33.13 59.01
N ASP A 580 -26.74 -34.14 59.02
CA ASP A 580 -26.34 -34.83 60.26
C ASP A 580 -25.53 -33.91 61.19
N TRP A 581 -24.61 -33.11 60.62
CA TRP A 581 -23.79 -32.16 61.38
C TRP A 581 -24.64 -31.01 61.90
N GLU A 582 -25.55 -30.50 61.05
CA GLU A 582 -26.47 -29.44 61.44
C GLU A 582 -27.39 -29.86 62.58
N LYS A 583 -27.94 -31.08 62.52
CA LYS A 583 -28.77 -31.62 63.59
C LYS A 583 -28.00 -31.75 64.90
N ALA A 584 -26.78 -32.28 64.86
CA ALA A 584 -25.97 -32.49 66.06
C ALA A 584 -25.53 -31.17 66.70
N ILE A 585 -25.09 -30.18 65.92
CA ILE A 585 -24.67 -28.88 66.45
C ILE A 585 -25.86 -28.02 66.92
N GLU A 586 -27.03 -28.13 66.28
CA GLU A 586 -28.26 -27.46 66.74
C GLU A 586 -28.73 -28.04 68.08
N GLN A 587 -28.64 -29.35 68.29
CA GLN A 587 -28.96 -29.97 69.57
C GLN A 587 -28.08 -29.41 70.70
N ARG A 588 -26.77 -29.28 70.48
CA ARG A 588 -25.85 -28.66 71.44
C ARG A 588 -26.26 -27.23 71.75
N LYS A 589 -26.58 -26.41 70.75
CA LYS A 589 -27.07 -25.04 70.94
C LYS A 589 -28.38 -25.00 71.74
N GLN A 590 -29.35 -25.84 71.42
CA GLN A 590 -30.64 -25.87 72.13
C GLN A 590 -30.45 -26.22 73.62
N GLN A 591 -29.56 -27.15 73.93
CA GLN A 591 -29.20 -27.49 75.30
C GLN A 591 -28.57 -26.30 76.03
N ALA A 592 -27.66 -25.57 75.37
CA ALA A 592 -27.04 -24.37 75.92
C ALA A 592 -28.06 -23.24 76.17
N LEU A 593 -28.98 -22.99 75.22
CA LEU A 593 -30.05 -22.00 75.36
C LEU A 593 -31.05 -22.36 76.46
N ALA A 594 -31.43 -23.64 76.56
CA ALA A 594 -32.31 -24.13 77.64
C ALA A 594 -31.66 -23.94 79.02
N ALA A 595 -30.34 -24.07 79.11
CA ALA A 595 -29.59 -23.79 80.34
C ALA A 595 -29.56 -22.29 80.69
N THR A 596 -29.39 -21.40 79.71
CA THR A 596 -29.49 -19.94 79.92
C THR A 596 -30.86 -19.53 80.44
N ASN A 597 -31.94 -20.14 79.94
CA ASN A 597 -33.31 -19.87 80.35
C ASN A 597 -33.72 -20.58 81.66
N GLN A 598 -32.79 -21.22 82.36
CA GLN A 598 -33.03 -22.00 83.60
C GLN A 598 -34.05 -23.14 83.44
N GLN A 599 -34.31 -23.59 82.20
CA GLN A 599 -35.23 -24.69 81.90
C GLN A 599 -34.56 -26.06 82.04
N SER A 600 -33.24 -26.11 81.99
CA SER A 600 -32.43 -27.32 82.17
C SER A 600 -31.08 -26.96 82.78
N THR A 601 -30.34 -27.96 83.27
CA THR A 601 -28.91 -27.80 83.62
C THR A 601 -28.06 -28.44 82.53
N LEU A 602 -26.85 -27.91 82.32
CA LEU A 602 -25.90 -28.51 81.38
C LEU A 602 -25.43 -29.86 81.93
N ASP A 603 -25.56 -30.93 81.15
CA ASP A 603 -25.03 -32.26 81.50
C ASP A 603 -23.51 -32.33 81.29
N THR A 604 -22.81 -31.54 82.11
CA THR A 604 -21.35 -31.42 82.07
C THR A 604 -20.67 -32.74 82.39
N HIS A 605 -21.29 -33.63 83.18
CA HIS A 605 -20.71 -34.92 83.53
C HIS A 605 -20.64 -35.85 82.31
N THR A 606 -21.76 -36.06 81.62
CA THR A 606 -21.80 -36.89 80.40
C THR A 606 -20.94 -36.29 79.29
N ASN A 607 -20.95 -34.96 79.14
CA ASN A 607 -20.09 -34.26 78.17
C ASN A 607 -18.59 -34.43 78.49
N THR A 608 -18.20 -34.37 79.77
CA THR A 608 -16.81 -34.59 80.21
C THR A 608 -16.35 -36.00 79.85
N GLN A 609 -17.17 -37.01 80.18
CA GLN A 609 -16.87 -38.40 79.82
C GLN A 609 -16.75 -38.55 78.30
N ARG A 610 -17.67 -37.99 77.52
CA ARG A 610 -17.65 -38.09 76.06
C ARG A 610 -16.43 -37.40 75.45
N ARG A 611 -16.06 -36.20 75.91
CA ARG A 611 -14.84 -35.49 75.47
C ARG A 611 -13.57 -36.28 75.81
N ARG A 612 -13.53 -36.92 76.98
CA ARG A 612 -12.42 -37.78 77.40
C ARG A 612 -12.30 -39.03 76.52
N GLU A 613 -13.42 -39.67 76.18
CA GLU A 613 -13.47 -40.77 75.21
C GLU A 613 -12.96 -40.34 73.82
N LEU A 614 -13.34 -39.14 73.35
CA LEU A 614 -12.89 -38.59 72.07
C LEU A 614 -11.38 -38.30 72.06
N CYS A 615 -10.81 -37.76 73.14
CA CYS A 615 -9.35 -37.58 73.27
C CYS A 615 -8.60 -38.91 73.14
N ILE A 616 -9.07 -39.95 73.85
CA ILE A 616 -8.49 -41.29 73.78
C ILE A 616 -8.67 -41.89 72.38
N ALA A 617 -9.82 -41.67 71.74
CA ALA A 617 -10.08 -42.18 70.40
C ALA A 617 -9.11 -41.59 69.36
N VAL A 618 -8.78 -40.30 69.46
CA VAL A 618 -7.76 -39.64 68.61
C VAL A 618 -6.36 -40.18 68.93
N GLU A 619 -6.01 -40.33 70.20
CA GLU A 619 -4.71 -40.90 70.60
C GLU A 619 -4.51 -42.33 70.11
N VAL A 620 -5.56 -43.16 70.13
CA VAL A 620 -5.52 -44.52 69.58
C VAL A 620 -5.36 -44.50 68.07
N LEU A 621 -6.04 -43.57 67.38
CA LEU A 621 -5.96 -43.45 65.92
C LEU A 621 -4.58 -42.98 65.45
N LEU A 622 -3.93 -42.11 66.24
CA LEU A 622 -2.62 -41.52 65.94
C LEU A 622 -1.43 -42.20 66.63
N ASP A 623 -1.68 -43.30 67.34
CA ASP A 623 -0.71 -44.03 68.17
C ASP A 623 0.06 -43.16 69.19
N LEU A 624 -0.64 -42.18 69.78
CA LEU A 624 -0.10 -41.30 70.81
C LEU A 624 -0.24 -41.91 72.22
N ALA A 625 0.61 -41.48 73.15
CA ALA A 625 0.55 -41.93 74.54
C ALA A 625 -0.66 -41.33 75.26
N THR A 626 -1.47 -42.18 75.89
CA THR A 626 -2.58 -41.77 76.77
C THR A 626 -2.08 -41.53 78.20
N PRO A 627 -2.53 -40.47 78.91
CA PRO A 627 -2.21 -40.23 80.31
C PRO A 627 -2.51 -41.43 81.22
N GLU A 628 -1.79 -41.55 82.33
CA GLU A 628 -1.89 -42.73 83.21
C GLU A 628 -3.31 -42.96 83.75
N ALA A 629 -4.02 -41.87 84.07
CA ALA A 629 -5.41 -41.89 84.54
C ALA A 629 -6.40 -42.50 83.54
N ASP A 630 -6.05 -42.56 82.25
CA ASP A 630 -6.94 -42.99 81.16
C ASP A 630 -6.52 -44.31 80.49
N ARG A 631 -5.48 -44.97 80.99
CA ARG A 631 -5.00 -46.24 80.41
C ARG A 631 -6.06 -47.35 80.49
N GLN A 632 -6.84 -47.40 81.57
CA GLN A 632 -7.91 -48.38 81.72
C GLN A 632 -9.05 -48.12 80.72
N LEU A 633 -9.51 -46.86 80.64
CA LEU A 633 -10.54 -46.44 79.69
C LEU A 633 -10.11 -46.66 78.23
N ARG A 634 -8.82 -46.42 77.91
CA ARG A 634 -8.25 -46.78 76.59
C ARG A 634 -8.39 -48.25 76.26
N ARG A 635 -8.04 -49.15 77.19
CA ARG A 635 -8.16 -50.60 76.98
C ARG A 635 -9.62 -51.00 76.77
N GLU A 636 -10.55 -50.46 77.56
CA GLU A 636 -11.98 -50.72 77.45
C GLU A 636 -12.53 -50.24 76.10
N LEU A 637 -12.18 -49.03 75.65
CA LEU A 637 -12.59 -48.50 74.35
C LEU A 637 -11.97 -49.29 73.18
N GLN A 638 -10.71 -49.74 73.31
CA GLN A 638 -10.07 -50.61 72.32
C GLN A 638 -10.75 -51.99 72.24
N LEU A 639 -11.08 -52.59 73.39
CA LEU A 639 -11.84 -53.84 73.47
C LEU A 639 -13.24 -53.70 72.86
N LYS A 640 -13.94 -52.60 73.17
CA LYS A 640 -15.27 -52.30 72.61
C LYS A 640 -15.21 -52.10 71.10
N LYS A 641 -14.19 -51.39 70.59
CA LYS A 641 -13.94 -51.25 69.15
C LYS A 641 -13.57 -52.58 68.49
N LEU A 642 -12.83 -53.46 69.17
CA LEU A 642 -12.53 -54.82 68.69
C LEU A 642 -13.79 -55.70 68.63
N GLN A 643 -14.64 -55.66 69.65
CA GLN A 643 -15.91 -56.38 69.69
C GLN A 643 -16.90 -55.89 68.62
N GLN A 644 -16.94 -54.57 68.38
CA GLN A 644 -17.74 -53.96 67.32
C GLN A 644 -17.11 -54.08 65.92
N GLY A 645 -15.81 -54.39 65.84
CA GLY A 645 -14.98 -54.30 64.64
C GLY A 645 -14.39 -55.62 64.13
N LEU A 646 -14.86 -56.77 64.63
CA LEU A 646 -14.58 -58.09 64.04
C LEU A 646 -15.26 -58.21 62.66
N GLY A 647 -14.70 -57.55 61.65
CA GLY A 647 -15.08 -57.73 60.24
C GLY A 647 -15.17 -56.48 59.35
N GLN A 648 -15.02 -55.25 59.85
CA GLN A 648 -15.09 -54.04 59.01
C GLN A 648 -13.96 -53.07 59.32
N ALA A 649 -12.98 -52.98 58.41
CA ALA A 649 -12.08 -51.83 58.37
C ALA A 649 -12.89 -50.58 57.99
N PRO A 650 -12.63 -49.41 58.60
CA PRO A 650 -13.39 -48.20 58.31
C PRO A 650 -13.29 -47.84 56.83
N LEU A 651 -14.43 -47.81 56.15
CA LEU A 651 -14.58 -47.30 54.79
C LEU A 651 -14.20 -45.81 54.80
N GLY A 652 -12.97 -45.47 54.43
CA GLY A 652 -12.47 -44.09 54.40
C GLY A 652 -11.06 -43.86 54.95
N GLY A 653 -10.43 -44.89 55.53
CA GLY A 653 -9.06 -44.80 56.06
C GLY A 653 -8.91 -43.90 57.30
N SER A 654 -7.66 -43.71 57.75
CA SER A 654 -7.36 -42.98 58.99
C SER A 654 -7.76 -41.50 58.97
N SER A 655 -7.78 -40.87 57.80
CA SER A 655 -8.14 -39.46 57.64
C SER A 655 -9.63 -39.21 57.85
N ALA A 656 -10.50 -40.01 57.23
CA ALA A 656 -11.94 -39.88 57.40
C ALA A 656 -12.38 -40.21 58.85
N ALA A 657 -11.71 -41.18 59.48
CA ALA A 657 -11.96 -41.50 60.88
C ALA A 657 -11.52 -40.37 61.83
N LEU A 658 -10.42 -39.67 61.54
CA LEU A 658 -9.99 -38.49 62.30
C LEU A 658 -10.97 -37.33 62.12
N GLU A 659 -11.46 -37.11 60.91
CA GLU A 659 -12.45 -36.08 60.60
C GLU A 659 -13.77 -36.33 61.35
N GLN A 660 -14.25 -37.58 61.39
CA GLN A 660 -15.43 -37.93 62.17
C GLN A 660 -15.24 -37.63 63.67
N LEU A 661 -14.06 -37.88 64.23
CA LEU A 661 -13.75 -37.54 65.62
C LEU A 661 -13.71 -36.02 65.86
N LEU A 662 -13.26 -35.24 64.87
CA LEU A 662 -13.31 -33.78 64.90
C LEU A 662 -14.76 -33.27 64.91
N ILE A 663 -15.62 -33.84 64.05
CA ILE A 663 -17.04 -33.50 63.98
C ILE A 663 -17.72 -33.81 65.32
N ASP A 664 -17.52 -35.02 65.84
CA ASP A 664 -18.07 -35.45 67.14
C ASP A 664 -17.60 -34.53 68.28
N TRP A 665 -16.35 -34.08 68.26
CA TRP A 665 -15.81 -33.12 69.23
C TRP A 665 -16.51 -31.76 69.17
N HIS A 666 -16.69 -31.22 67.96
CA HIS A 666 -17.39 -29.96 67.77
C HIS A 666 -18.88 -30.04 68.17
N CYS A 667 -19.51 -31.20 68.03
CA CYS A 667 -20.91 -31.42 68.43
C CYS A 667 -21.09 -31.75 69.93
N THR A 668 -20.02 -32.05 70.67
CA THR A 668 -20.11 -32.36 72.11
C THR A 668 -20.05 -31.09 72.97
N GLY A 669 -21.01 -30.94 73.91
CA GLY A 669 -21.09 -29.81 74.85
C GLY A 669 -19.88 -29.65 75.77
N SER A 670 -19.79 -28.55 76.51
CA SER A 670 -18.70 -28.30 77.45
C SER A 670 -18.59 -29.37 78.54
N ALA A 671 -17.34 -29.73 78.88
CA ALA A 671 -17.00 -30.49 80.07
C ALA A 671 -17.14 -29.61 81.33
N ASN A 672 -16.96 -30.22 82.49
CA ASN A 672 -16.90 -29.48 83.75
C ASN A 672 -15.78 -28.43 83.77
N THR A 673 -15.93 -27.42 84.62
CA THR A 673 -15.02 -26.26 84.67
C THR A 673 -13.55 -26.64 84.94
N GLU A 674 -13.33 -27.75 85.65
CA GLU A 674 -12.00 -28.24 86.03
C GLU A 674 -11.27 -28.98 84.90
N GLU A 675 -11.97 -29.80 84.10
CA GLU A 675 -11.33 -30.62 83.06
C GLU A 675 -11.46 -30.02 81.65
N GLN A 676 -12.35 -29.05 81.41
CA GLN A 676 -12.58 -28.45 80.08
C GLN A 676 -11.31 -27.96 79.40
N THR A 677 -10.49 -27.13 80.08
CA THR A 677 -9.24 -26.60 79.51
C THR A 677 -8.22 -27.71 79.25
N THR A 678 -8.14 -28.70 80.14
CA THR A 678 -7.21 -29.83 80.04
C THR A 678 -7.56 -30.72 78.84
N LEU A 679 -8.83 -31.11 78.70
CA LEU A 679 -9.31 -31.94 77.59
C LEU A 679 -9.23 -31.19 76.24
N GLN A 680 -9.54 -29.89 76.20
CA GLN A 680 -9.39 -29.07 75.00
C GLN A 680 -7.93 -28.95 74.55
N THR A 681 -7.01 -28.74 75.49
CA THR A 681 -5.56 -28.68 75.21
C THR A 681 -5.06 -30.03 74.70
N ARG A 682 -5.51 -31.13 75.32
CA ARG A 682 -5.15 -32.49 74.93
C ARG A 682 -5.63 -32.83 73.51
N PHE A 683 -6.89 -32.54 73.21
CA PHE A 683 -7.47 -32.81 71.89
C PHE A 683 -6.81 -31.96 70.79
N SER A 684 -6.60 -30.66 71.03
CA SER A 684 -5.93 -29.78 70.08
C SER A 684 -4.44 -30.12 69.88
N ALA A 685 -3.73 -30.54 70.92
CA ALA A 685 -2.35 -31.02 70.82
C ALA A 685 -2.26 -32.26 69.92
N ALA A 686 -3.17 -33.23 70.09
CA ALA A 686 -3.22 -34.42 69.24
C ALA A 686 -3.50 -34.07 67.76
N LEU A 687 -4.43 -33.14 67.48
CA LEU A 687 -4.69 -32.65 66.12
C LEU A 687 -3.56 -31.80 65.53
N SER A 688 -2.74 -31.14 66.36
CA SER A 688 -1.59 -30.37 65.86
C SER A 688 -0.45 -31.27 65.36
N GLN A 689 -0.34 -32.47 65.91
CA GLN A 689 0.68 -33.45 65.52
C GLN A 689 0.38 -34.08 64.17
N THR A 690 -0.89 -34.19 63.77
CA THR A 690 -1.29 -34.68 62.44
C THR A 690 -0.94 -33.69 61.33
N ARG A 691 -1.13 -32.39 61.56
CA ARG A 691 -0.76 -31.32 60.61
C ARG A 691 0.75 -31.16 60.39
N LYS A 692 1.59 -31.75 61.26
CA LYS A 692 3.07 -31.78 61.10
C LYS A 692 3.56 -33.04 60.38
N ALA A 693 2.72 -34.08 60.28
CA ALA A 693 3.06 -35.37 59.72
C ALA A 693 2.48 -35.59 58.30
N GLN A 694 1.52 -34.76 57.88
CA GLN A 694 1.04 -34.57 56.50
C GLN A 694 1.84 -33.47 55.82
#